data_AF-A0A5B8XT24-F1
#
_entry.id   AF-A0A5B8XT24-F1
#
_cell.length_a   1.000
_cell.length_b   1.000
_cell.length_c   1.000
_cell.angle_alpha   90.00
_cell.angle_beta   90.00
_cell.angle_gamma   90.00
#
_symmetry.space_group_name_H-M   'P 1'
#
loop_
_entity.id
_entity.type
_entity.pdbx_description
1 polymer ?
#
loop_
_entity_poly.entity_id
_entity_poly.type
_entity_poly.pdbx_seq_one_letter_code
_entity_poly.pdbx_strand_id
1 'polypeptide(L)'
;MVPHSLKTLVVFLLFVAVGCGDDTQPSGNNQADMDESDATTPDMTEPDMSEPDMTEPDMSEPDMTEPDMTEPDMAEPDMAEPDMTEPDPNFDPLQVCLSDCNYSGPRWCEVDCDYDGLSNCEESQLGTDSCDEDSDDDGLRDLVELQVGSDPLNPDSDGDGLLDYDETFFGFNPTNPSTYNDNILDGDRWIVSACDDPAGEPVNYFTSSEGDWLVALPPVLGNYTELTIATSTAQNKQAAAVFEDPANEVMAFILTEAPTAGQNTPISVLQALRSRVAATGAIEQDQTSGEFDTHDFHRAAIGRYLIRTTAQSSARQVRDSLLFNVASFEPADASGLPVSSGNTYRDFRLFISVTYRESQTNGDRLVYTASIAPAQKFEEREKVRFRMDDITNTTGVASAVDSNQDRCSTFRAGEGNPEADFLWNLDQSGSMFDDYARVKLVANNFYANLNNTSLDYRLAVSTMDEDFFGRPIGTTAWVTDLPSFISRITAIENGSYDCCAEYGLKTTRDGIQWMRSSSAPQSARVRADAQLITVILSDEEDEEFQGVNLGSGPGANLLEQYKQFFIANTIFFAIVEYTTSRYSDGAAYREVAFATGGSAADLLATDIQETIDEIIYAATGLASSYVLPATPISSTLRVYKNAEWVPRSRSNGFDYFANTNSIAFFGTYRPEPADPTQGRYGDDIAVSYSTFIDQSKD
;
A
#
# COMPACT_ATOMS: atom_id res chain seq x y z
N MET A 1 -40.91 19.57 -60.73
CA MET A 1 -40.43 20.92 -60.40
C MET A 1 -38.99 20.81 -59.94
N VAL A 2 -38.14 21.70 -60.41
CA VAL A 2 -36.68 21.86 -60.22
C VAL A 2 -36.51 23.38 -59.95
N PRO A 3 -35.42 23.96 -59.40
CA PRO A 3 -34.34 23.53 -58.47
C PRO A 3 -33.92 24.59 -57.39
N HIS A 4 -32.95 24.26 -56.51
CA HIS A 4 -31.57 24.85 -56.35
C HIS A 4 -31.04 24.62 -54.91
N SER A 5 -29.76 24.36 -54.58
CA SER A 5 -28.43 24.28 -55.25
C SER A 5 -27.46 23.57 -54.26
N LEU A 6 -26.69 22.50 -54.59
CA LEU A 6 -25.32 22.45 -55.17
C LEU A 6 -24.23 23.18 -54.32
N LYS A 7 -23.07 22.61 -53.91
CA LYS A 7 -22.09 21.76 -54.63
C LYS A 7 -21.17 20.90 -53.73
N THR A 8 -20.74 19.77 -54.32
CA THR A 8 -19.60 18.89 -54.02
C THR A 8 -18.46 19.16 -55.01
N LEU A 9 -17.18 18.98 -54.67
CA LEU A 9 -16.22 18.22 -55.51
C LEU A 9 -14.87 17.88 -54.83
N VAL A 10 -14.49 16.61 -55.04
CA VAL A 10 -13.22 15.91 -54.83
C VAL A 10 -12.25 16.19 -56.01
N VAL A 11 -10.94 15.89 -55.92
CA VAL A 11 -10.13 15.06 -56.88
C VAL A 11 -8.60 15.34 -56.89
N PHE A 12 -7.85 14.26 -56.59
CA PHE A 12 -6.59 13.65 -57.12
C PHE A 12 -5.17 14.28 -57.13
N LEU A 13 -4.24 13.42 -56.66
CA LEU A 13 -2.85 13.08 -57.04
C LEU A 13 -2.29 13.53 -58.41
N LEU A 14 -0.98 13.87 -58.46
CA LEU A 14 0.03 13.17 -59.30
C LEU A 14 1.50 13.55 -58.95
N PHE A 15 2.43 12.69 -59.39
CA PHE A 15 3.85 12.49 -59.04
C PHE A 15 4.81 12.85 -60.22
N VAL A 16 6.13 12.93 -59.92
CA VAL A 16 7.36 12.77 -60.78
C VAL A 16 8.06 14.02 -61.38
N ALA A 17 9.39 13.85 -61.54
CA ALA A 17 10.55 14.73 -61.48
C ALA A 17 11.30 15.02 -62.83
N VAL A 18 12.56 15.49 -62.68
CA VAL A 18 13.73 15.60 -63.62
C VAL A 18 13.96 17.01 -64.23
N GLY A 19 15.15 17.63 -64.27
CA GLY A 19 16.54 17.32 -63.82
C GLY A 19 17.60 18.30 -64.40
N CYS A 20 18.82 18.29 -63.78
CA CYS A 20 20.21 18.67 -64.18
C CYS A 20 20.54 20.07 -64.78
N GLY A 21 21.71 20.72 -64.64
CA GLY A 21 23.08 20.52 -64.07
C GLY A 21 23.85 21.87 -64.26
N ASP A 22 24.99 22.22 -63.63
CA ASP A 22 26.34 21.66 -63.85
C ASP A 22 27.42 22.32 -62.91
N ASP A 23 28.60 21.68 -62.89
CA ASP A 23 29.78 21.60 -62.00
C ASP A 23 30.64 22.84 -61.58
N THR A 24 31.34 22.74 -60.42
CA THR A 24 32.80 22.44 -60.28
C THR A 24 33.39 22.69 -58.86
N GLN A 25 34.26 21.78 -58.38
CA GLN A 25 35.06 21.76 -57.12
C GLN A 25 36.49 22.39 -57.31
N PRO A 26 37.50 22.42 -56.37
CA PRO A 26 37.67 21.74 -55.04
C PRO A 26 38.40 22.51 -53.88
N SER A 27 38.39 21.88 -52.68
CA SER A 27 39.46 21.71 -51.64
C SER A 27 40.12 22.87 -50.87
N GLY A 28 40.34 22.66 -49.55
CA GLY A 28 41.59 23.06 -48.87
C GLY A 28 41.49 23.55 -47.41
N ASN A 29 42.16 22.82 -46.50
CA ASN A 29 42.46 23.17 -45.10
C ASN A 29 42.96 24.62 -44.88
N ASN A 30 42.65 25.22 -43.73
CA ASN A 30 43.61 25.53 -42.66
C ASN A 30 43.05 26.58 -41.68
N GLN A 31 43.25 26.27 -40.41
CA GLN A 31 43.07 27.11 -39.25
C GLN A 31 44.43 27.76 -38.94
N ALA A 32 44.50 29.10 -38.92
CA ALA A 32 45.35 29.91 -38.02
C ALA A 32 45.33 31.41 -38.39
N ASP A 33 45.20 32.21 -37.34
CA ASP A 33 45.86 33.50 -37.06
C ASP A 33 45.35 34.86 -37.59
N MET A 34 44.91 35.64 -36.58
CA MET A 34 45.32 37.01 -36.19
C MET A 34 44.52 38.24 -36.66
N ASP A 35 44.10 39.00 -35.63
CA ASP A 35 44.05 40.46 -35.44
C ASP A 35 43.22 41.33 -36.41
N GLU A 36 42.50 42.37 -36.02
CA GLU A 36 42.36 43.12 -34.77
C GLU A 36 41.12 44.06 -34.93
N SER A 37 40.82 44.84 -33.88
CA SER A 37 40.01 46.09 -33.82
C SER A 37 38.57 46.00 -33.28
N ASP A 38 38.50 46.01 -31.95
CA ASP A 38 38.04 47.13 -31.12
C ASP A 38 36.83 47.97 -31.60
N ALA A 39 35.73 47.87 -30.85
CA ALA A 39 34.90 49.01 -30.47
C ALA A 39 33.97 48.65 -29.28
N THR A 40 34.48 48.93 -28.09
CA THR A 40 33.81 49.35 -26.82
C THR A 40 32.27 49.39 -26.71
N THR A 41 31.76 48.78 -25.64
CA THR A 41 30.49 49.12 -24.95
C THR A 41 30.70 49.11 -23.41
N PRO A 42 29.89 49.84 -22.63
CA PRO A 42 30.35 50.50 -21.41
C PRO A 42 30.21 49.69 -20.12
N ASP A 43 31.14 50.00 -19.23
CA ASP A 43 31.31 49.59 -17.83
C ASP A 43 30.15 50.06 -16.94
N MET A 44 29.52 49.11 -16.25
CA MET A 44 28.67 49.32 -15.07
C MET A 44 29.23 48.43 -13.96
N THR A 45 29.95 49.06 -13.05
CA THR A 45 30.49 48.45 -11.83
C THR A 45 29.36 48.13 -10.86
N GLU A 46 29.31 46.89 -10.38
CA GLU A 46 28.47 46.50 -9.25
C GLU A 46 28.96 47.15 -7.95
N PRO A 47 28.08 47.58 -7.04
CA PRO A 47 28.50 48.08 -5.74
C PRO A 47 28.91 46.92 -4.83
N ASP A 48 30.11 47.03 -4.29
CA ASP A 48 30.68 46.20 -3.23
C ASP A 48 29.83 46.32 -1.94
N MET A 49 29.18 45.23 -1.52
CA MET A 49 28.53 45.13 -0.23
C MET A 49 29.44 44.36 0.73
N SER A 50 30.17 45.10 1.56
CA SER A 50 30.91 44.51 2.69
C SER A 50 29.95 44.02 3.77
N GLU A 51 30.16 42.79 4.23
CA GLU A 51 29.48 42.17 5.38
C GLU A 51 29.64 43.00 6.66
N PRO A 52 28.63 43.08 7.54
CA PRO A 52 28.80 43.63 8.88
C PRO A 52 29.49 42.61 9.79
N ASP A 53 30.58 43.04 10.41
CA ASP A 53 31.36 42.35 11.44
C ASP A 53 30.50 42.17 12.72
N MET A 54 30.09 40.94 13.02
CA MET A 54 29.45 40.57 14.29
C MET A 54 30.53 40.17 15.28
N THR A 55 30.87 41.09 16.17
CA THR A 55 31.67 40.80 17.37
C THR A 55 30.76 40.27 18.47
N GLU A 56 31.12 39.12 19.05
CA GLU A 56 30.44 38.51 20.19
C GLU A 56 30.48 39.45 21.42
N PRO A 57 29.38 39.59 22.18
CA PRO A 57 29.44 40.26 23.48
C PRO A 57 30.05 39.33 24.52
N ASP A 58 31.17 39.77 25.10
CA ASP A 58 31.83 39.22 26.27
C ASP A 58 30.89 39.26 27.49
N MET A 59 30.35 38.09 27.89
CA MET A 59 29.65 37.92 29.16
C MET A 59 30.66 37.59 30.26
N SER A 60 31.12 38.62 30.95
CA SER A 60 31.75 38.46 32.27
C SER A 60 30.65 38.42 33.34
N GLU A 61 30.72 37.38 34.18
CA GLU A 61 29.82 37.18 35.34
C GLU A 61 29.91 38.36 36.32
N PRO A 62 28.78 38.88 36.85
CA PRO A 62 28.82 39.82 37.94
C PRO A 62 29.03 39.08 39.28
N ASP A 63 30.13 39.44 39.94
CA ASP A 63 30.47 39.08 41.33
C ASP A 63 29.43 39.67 42.30
N MET A 64 28.58 38.81 42.87
CA MET A 64 27.66 39.20 43.95
C MET A 64 28.36 39.09 45.29
N THR A 65 28.83 40.24 45.79
CA THR A 65 29.15 40.41 47.22
C THR A 65 27.94 41.00 47.93
N GLU A 66 27.49 40.32 48.98
CA GLU A 66 26.35 40.73 49.82
C GLU A 66 26.59 42.07 50.52
N PRO A 67 25.60 42.98 50.55
CA PRO A 67 25.53 44.03 51.55
C PRO A 67 24.65 43.59 52.74
N ASP A 68 25.31 43.49 53.90
CA ASP A 68 24.75 43.42 55.24
C ASP A 68 23.78 44.60 55.49
N MET A 69 22.49 44.31 55.72
CA MET A 69 21.54 45.27 56.27
C MET A 69 20.81 44.66 57.46
N THR A 70 21.10 45.25 58.61
CA THR A 70 20.43 45.04 59.90
C THR A 70 19.03 45.68 59.89
N GLU A 71 18.09 45.00 60.54
CA GLU A 71 16.66 45.31 60.62
C GLU A 71 16.33 46.66 61.31
N PRO A 72 15.20 47.28 60.96
CA PRO A 72 14.41 48.07 61.91
C PRO A 72 13.02 47.46 62.18
N ASP A 73 12.67 47.58 63.45
CA ASP A 73 11.56 47.00 64.21
C ASP A 73 10.15 47.58 63.87
N MET A 74 9.21 46.66 63.61
CA MET A 74 7.75 46.60 63.84
C MET A 74 6.86 47.87 63.94
N ALA A 75 5.73 47.85 63.21
CA ALA A 75 4.36 47.86 63.79
C ALA A 75 3.29 47.57 62.71
N GLU A 76 2.53 46.48 62.91
CA GLU A 76 1.38 46.05 62.07
C GLU A 76 0.07 46.77 62.44
N PRO A 77 -0.85 47.01 61.49
CA PRO A 77 -2.25 47.24 61.78
C PRO A 77 -3.06 45.93 61.74
N ASP A 78 -3.78 45.69 62.84
CA ASP A 78 -4.66 44.58 63.15
C ASP A 78 -5.83 44.45 62.14
N MET A 79 -5.84 43.39 61.32
CA MET A 79 -7.02 42.93 60.58
C MET A 79 -7.21 41.44 60.84
N ALA A 80 -8.31 41.11 61.52
CA ALA A 80 -8.69 39.73 61.81
C ALA A 80 -8.88 38.92 60.53
N GLU A 81 -8.12 37.84 60.39
CA GLU A 81 -8.30 36.83 59.34
C GLU A 81 -9.55 35.96 59.63
N PRO A 82 -10.33 35.57 58.61
CA PRO A 82 -11.36 34.56 58.78
C PRO A 82 -10.70 33.18 58.96
N ASP A 83 -11.28 32.38 59.85
CA ASP A 83 -10.89 31.02 60.19
C ASP A 83 -10.82 30.13 58.94
N MET A 84 -9.61 29.92 58.41
CA MET A 84 -9.33 28.89 57.40
C MET A 84 -8.77 27.66 58.12
N THR A 85 -9.60 26.63 58.23
CA THR A 85 -9.20 25.30 58.67
C THR A 85 -8.02 24.79 57.84
N GLU A 86 -6.97 24.29 58.50
CA GLU A 86 -5.78 23.74 57.82
C GLU A 86 -6.14 22.63 56.82
N PRO A 87 -5.46 22.56 55.65
CA PRO A 87 -5.71 21.52 54.65
C PRO A 87 -5.42 20.13 55.22
N ASP A 88 -6.39 19.22 55.14
CA ASP A 88 -6.22 17.82 55.55
C ASP A 88 -5.11 17.17 54.69
N PRO A 89 -3.97 16.73 55.29
CA PRO A 89 -2.85 16.12 54.59
C PRO A 89 -3.13 14.68 54.10
N ASN A 90 -4.30 14.11 54.43
CA ASN A 90 -4.75 12.81 53.94
C ASN A 90 -5.86 12.90 52.88
N PHE A 91 -6.15 14.09 52.34
CA PHE A 91 -7.13 14.23 51.26
C PHE A 91 -6.55 13.66 49.96
N ASP A 92 -7.12 12.53 49.53
CA ASP A 92 -6.90 11.94 48.22
C ASP A 92 -8.15 12.25 47.36
N PRO A 93 -8.05 13.20 46.41
CA PRO A 93 -9.16 13.57 45.53
C PRO A 93 -9.77 12.35 44.82
N LEU A 94 -8.94 11.37 44.45
CA LEU A 94 -9.34 10.18 43.72
C LEU A 94 -10.17 9.22 44.56
N GLN A 95 -9.99 9.17 45.88
CA GLN A 95 -10.78 8.31 46.77
C GLN A 95 -12.20 8.83 47.02
N VAL A 96 -12.41 10.15 46.90
CA VAL A 96 -13.68 10.80 47.24
C VAL A 96 -14.72 10.53 46.16
N CYS A 97 -14.39 10.79 44.90
CA CYS A 97 -15.30 10.58 43.76
C CYS A 97 -15.60 9.10 43.47
N LEU A 98 -14.71 8.17 43.82
CA LEU A 98 -14.96 6.72 43.73
C LEU A 98 -16.02 6.19 44.73
N SER A 99 -16.38 6.96 45.76
CA SER A 99 -17.24 6.50 46.85
C SER A 99 -18.62 7.16 46.90
N ASP A 100 -18.75 8.39 46.41
CA ASP A 100 -19.99 9.16 46.33
C ASP A 100 -19.80 10.35 45.38
N CYS A 101 -20.38 10.30 44.17
CA CYS A 101 -20.31 11.42 43.24
C CYS A 101 -21.10 12.66 43.75
N ASN A 102 -21.96 12.51 44.76
CA ASN A 102 -22.65 13.64 45.44
C ASN A 102 -21.84 14.21 46.62
N TYR A 103 -20.51 14.06 46.62
CA TYR A 103 -19.67 14.66 47.63
C TYR A 103 -19.98 16.16 47.77
N SER A 104 -20.22 16.64 48.99
CA SER A 104 -20.54 18.07 49.26
C SER A 104 -19.62 18.65 50.35
N GLY A 105 -18.42 18.09 50.46
CA GLY A 105 -17.43 18.52 51.45
C GLY A 105 -16.74 19.83 51.08
N PRO A 106 -15.89 20.38 51.97
CA PRO A 106 -15.29 21.70 51.83
C PRO A 106 -14.35 21.87 50.62
N ARG A 107 -13.94 20.76 50.00
CA ARG A 107 -13.09 20.71 48.81
C ARG A 107 -13.85 20.35 47.53
N TRP A 108 -15.19 20.40 47.54
CA TRP A 108 -16.00 20.03 46.39
C TRP A 108 -15.58 20.74 45.09
N CYS A 109 -15.18 22.01 45.16
CA CYS A 109 -14.68 22.76 43.99
C CYS A 109 -13.32 22.31 43.43
N GLU A 110 -12.54 21.52 44.16
CA GLU A 110 -11.18 21.12 43.77
C GLU A 110 -11.14 19.70 43.19
N VAL A 111 -12.30 19.05 43.07
CA VAL A 111 -12.44 17.68 42.58
C VAL A 111 -13.13 17.70 41.22
N ASP A 112 -12.80 16.69 40.43
CA ASP A 112 -13.36 16.34 39.12
C ASP A 112 -13.79 14.88 39.31
N CYS A 113 -15.10 14.62 39.28
CA CYS A 113 -15.67 13.38 39.80
C CYS A 113 -16.03 12.34 38.74
N ASP A 114 -16.31 12.76 37.52
CA ASP A 114 -16.48 11.92 36.33
C ASP A 114 -15.19 11.82 35.49
N TYR A 115 -14.18 12.64 35.79
CA TYR A 115 -12.86 12.64 35.15
C TYR A 115 -12.89 13.10 33.68
N ASP A 116 -13.82 13.98 33.34
CA ASP A 116 -13.89 14.61 32.01
C ASP A 116 -12.87 15.77 31.87
N GLY A 117 -12.37 16.28 32.99
CA GLY A 117 -11.37 17.35 33.09
C GLY A 117 -11.93 18.72 33.53
N LEU A 118 -13.23 18.83 33.83
CA LEU A 118 -13.84 19.96 34.53
C LEU A 118 -13.93 19.66 36.04
N SER A 119 -13.71 20.68 36.87
CA SER A 119 -13.99 20.55 38.30
C SER A 119 -15.49 20.68 38.58
N ASN A 120 -15.99 20.06 39.65
CA ASN A 120 -17.41 20.13 40.03
C ASN A 120 -17.94 21.59 40.17
N CYS A 121 -17.07 22.55 40.49
CA CYS A 121 -17.45 23.97 40.54
C CYS A 121 -17.45 24.67 39.19
N GLU A 122 -16.67 24.22 38.22
CA GLU A 122 -16.77 24.64 36.82
C GLU A 122 -18.06 24.08 36.23
N GLU A 123 -18.33 22.79 36.45
CA GLU A 123 -19.55 22.13 35.99
C GLU A 123 -20.81 22.76 36.56
N SER A 124 -20.84 23.01 37.87
CA SER A 124 -21.96 23.73 38.48
C SER A 124 -22.14 25.16 38.00
N GLN A 125 -21.12 25.80 37.43
CA GLN A 125 -21.26 27.12 36.80
C GLN A 125 -21.83 27.02 35.38
N LEU A 126 -21.49 25.94 34.67
CA LEU A 126 -21.98 25.64 33.32
C LEU A 126 -23.39 25.04 33.35
N GLY A 127 -23.75 24.39 34.45
CA GLY A 127 -25.01 23.68 34.63
C GLY A 127 -24.94 22.19 34.28
N THR A 128 -23.75 21.65 34.03
CA THR A 128 -23.47 20.24 33.74
C THR A 128 -23.48 19.39 35.02
N ASP A 129 -23.57 18.06 34.87
CA ASP A 129 -23.64 17.10 35.98
C ASP A 129 -22.25 16.59 36.35
N SER A 130 -21.76 16.95 37.54
CA SER A 130 -20.45 16.55 38.07
C SER A 130 -20.24 15.06 38.38
N CYS A 131 -21.10 14.21 37.83
CA CYS A 131 -21.07 12.77 37.94
C CYS A 131 -21.18 12.11 36.55
N ASP A 132 -21.28 12.89 35.49
CA ASP A 132 -21.55 12.45 34.13
C ASP A 132 -20.57 13.15 33.17
N GLU A 133 -19.71 12.39 32.50
CA GLU A 133 -18.69 12.97 31.64
C GLU A 133 -19.24 13.58 30.34
N ASP A 134 -20.55 13.40 30.07
CA ASP A 134 -21.31 13.78 28.87
C ASP A 134 -22.75 14.12 29.31
N SER A 135 -22.97 15.37 29.68
CA SER A 135 -24.17 15.82 30.40
C SER A 135 -25.46 15.79 29.57
N ASP A 136 -25.37 15.75 28.25
CA ASP A 136 -26.52 15.72 27.35
C ASP A 136 -26.65 14.42 26.51
N ASP A 137 -25.79 13.44 26.79
CA ASP A 137 -25.78 12.08 26.27
C ASP A 137 -25.59 12.00 24.72
N ASP A 138 -24.84 12.92 24.12
CA ASP A 138 -24.60 12.97 22.68
C ASP A 138 -23.34 12.17 22.24
N GLY A 139 -22.46 11.86 23.17
CA GLY A 139 -21.20 11.13 22.99
C GLY A 139 -19.94 12.00 23.07
N LEU A 140 -20.07 13.33 23.17
CA LEU A 140 -19.00 14.29 23.34
C LEU A 140 -18.92 14.72 24.80
N ARG A 141 -17.71 14.77 25.38
CA ARG A 141 -17.56 15.15 26.79
C ARG A 141 -17.73 16.65 27.00
N ASP A 142 -18.26 17.05 28.15
CA ASP A 142 -18.52 18.46 28.48
C ASP A 142 -17.27 19.35 28.28
N LEU A 143 -16.10 18.95 28.76
CA LEU A 143 -14.86 19.71 28.51
C LEU A 143 -14.53 19.85 27.02
N VAL A 144 -14.75 18.78 26.24
CA VAL A 144 -14.45 18.75 24.80
C VAL A 144 -15.41 19.65 24.06
N GLU A 145 -16.68 19.66 24.42
CA GLU A 145 -17.70 20.56 23.88
C GLU A 145 -17.32 22.02 24.05
N LEU A 146 -16.88 22.42 25.25
CA LEU A 146 -16.38 23.78 25.50
C LEU A 146 -15.14 24.13 24.65
N GLN A 147 -14.29 23.15 24.33
CA GLN A 147 -13.10 23.35 23.50
C GLN A 147 -13.46 23.53 22.02
N VAL A 148 -14.49 22.85 21.52
CA VAL A 148 -14.98 22.99 20.14
C VAL A 148 -16.01 24.11 20.00
N GLY A 149 -16.57 24.58 21.12
CA GLY A 149 -17.50 25.70 21.22
C GLY A 149 -18.98 25.33 21.28
N SER A 150 -19.33 24.05 21.33
CA SER A 150 -20.70 23.57 21.55
C SER A 150 -21.18 23.80 22.99
N ASP A 151 -22.48 23.59 23.21
CA ASP A 151 -23.18 23.75 24.49
C ASP A 151 -23.36 22.37 25.16
N PRO A 152 -22.69 22.09 26.30
CA PRO A 152 -22.68 20.77 26.95
C PRO A 152 -23.99 20.34 27.62
N LEU A 153 -25.09 21.00 27.25
CA LEU A 153 -26.45 20.75 27.73
C LEU A 153 -27.43 20.65 26.56
N ASN A 154 -26.94 20.67 25.33
CA ASN A 154 -27.73 20.61 24.13
C ASN A 154 -27.03 19.75 23.06
N PRO A 155 -27.53 18.52 22.79
CA PRO A 155 -26.81 17.52 22.00
C PRO A 155 -26.73 17.83 20.49
N ASP A 156 -27.26 18.98 20.06
CA ASP A 156 -27.26 19.54 18.69
C ASP A 156 -27.26 21.07 18.85
N SER A 157 -26.07 21.64 19.03
CA SER A 157 -25.86 23.02 19.46
C SER A 157 -26.36 24.07 18.48
N ASP A 158 -26.39 23.75 17.20
CA ASP A 158 -26.81 24.67 16.14
C ASP A 158 -28.18 24.34 15.49
N GLY A 159 -28.76 23.18 15.84
CA GLY A 159 -30.11 22.78 15.52
C GLY A 159 -30.29 22.31 14.08
N ASP A 160 -29.26 21.78 13.46
CA ASP A 160 -29.28 21.33 12.07
C ASP A 160 -29.72 19.86 11.88
N GLY A 161 -29.81 19.13 12.99
CA GLY A 161 -30.26 17.74 13.05
C GLY A 161 -29.14 16.70 13.07
N LEU A 162 -27.87 17.12 13.11
CA LEU A 162 -26.70 16.29 13.45
C LEU A 162 -26.31 16.54 14.91
N LEU A 163 -25.82 15.50 15.61
CA LEU A 163 -25.33 15.67 16.98
C LEU A 163 -23.95 16.32 16.99
N ASP A 164 -23.58 17.06 18.04
CA ASP A 164 -22.29 17.74 18.13
C ASP A 164 -21.13 16.72 18.08
N TYR A 165 -21.30 15.55 18.72
CA TYR A 165 -20.39 14.41 18.56
C TYR A 165 -20.23 13.99 17.10
N ASP A 166 -21.34 13.78 16.37
CA ASP A 166 -21.29 13.34 14.98
C ASP A 166 -20.65 14.42 14.09
N GLU A 167 -20.91 15.69 14.35
CA GLU A 167 -20.27 16.79 13.67
C GLU A 167 -18.77 16.80 13.88
N THR A 168 -18.28 16.66 15.11
CA THR A 168 -16.84 16.56 15.36
C THR A 168 -16.22 15.32 14.72
N PHE A 169 -16.93 14.18 14.74
CA PHE A 169 -16.51 12.94 14.12
C PHE A 169 -16.36 13.07 12.60
N PHE A 170 -17.34 13.68 11.94
CA PHE A 170 -17.27 13.94 10.52
C PHE A 170 -16.32 15.09 10.22
N GLY A 171 -16.09 16.04 11.12
CA GLY A 171 -15.28 17.26 10.90
C GLY A 171 -16.11 18.44 10.39
N PHE A 172 -17.38 18.50 10.77
CA PHE A 172 -18.23 19.69 10.72
C PHE A 172 -17.99 20.56 11.95
N ASN A 173 -18.67 21.70 12.01
CA ASN A 173 -18.56 22.68 13.09
C ASN A 173 -19.84 22.67 13.91
N PRO A 174 -19.81 22.16 15.15
CA PRO A 174 -20.97 22.02 16.05
C PRO A 174 -21.79 23.28 16.34
N THR A 175 -21.29 24.45 15.92
CA THR A 175 -21.92 25.75 16.20
C THR A 175 -22.39 26.47 14.94
N ASN A 176 -22.31 25.81 13.79
CA ASN A 176 -22.67 26.38 12.51
C ASN A 176 -23.44 25.36 11.66
N PRO A 177 -24.77 25.56 11.47
CA PRO A 177 -25.68 24.55 10.93
C PRO A 177 -25.47 24.29 9.43
N SER A 178 -24.41 24.86 8.85
CA SER A 178 -23.94 24.63 7.49
C SER A 178 -22.46 25.01 7.50
N THR A 179 -21.60 24.08 7.91
CA THR A 179 -20.14 24.28 8.06
C THR A 179 -19.53 24.97 6.84
N TYR A 180 -19.97 24.57 5.65
CA TYR A 180 -19.43 25.09 4.38
C TYR A 180 -20.12 26.36 3.87
N ASN A 181 -21.17 26.84 4.55
CA ASN A 181 -21.97 27.99 4.15
C ASN A 181 -22.57 27.86 2.75
N ASP A 182 -22.92 26.63 2.35
CA ASP A 182 -23.51 26.29 1.05
C ASP A 182 -25.05 26.18 1.10
N ASN A 183 -25.66 26.44 2.26
CA ASN A 183 -27.09 26.26 2.57
C ASN A 183 -27.57 24.80 2.55
N ILE A 184 -26.63 23.86 2.67
CA ILE A 184 -26.93 22.47 3.01
C ILE A 184 -26.62 22.32 4.50
N LEU A 185 -27.60 21.84 5.26
CA LEU A 185 -27.39 21.52 6.67
C LEU A 185 -26.43 20.35 6.78
N ASP A 186 -25.58 20.33 7.80
CA ASP A 186 -24.59 19.27 7.96
C ASP A 186 -25.28 17.92 8.25
N GLY A 187 -26.37 17.91 9.04
CA GLY A 187 -27.25 16.74 9.17
C GLY A 187 -27.92 16.25 7.87
N ASP A 188 -28.08 17.12 6.87
CA ASP A 188 -28.61 16.75 5.54
C ASP A 188 -27.50 16.28 4.57
N ARG A 189 -26.23 16.28 4.98
CA ARG A 189 -25.13 15.89 4.09
C ARG A 189 -25.12 14.39 3.82
N TRP A 190 -24.76 14.08 2.58
CA TRP A 190 -24.72 12.69 2.11
C TRP A 190 -23.81 11.79 2.95
N ILE A 191 -22.67 12.29 3.44
CA ILE A 191 -21.71 11.46 4.17
C ILE A 191 -22.29 10.92 5.50
N VAL A 192 -23.20 11.67 6.13
CA VAL A 192 -23.91 11.30 7.37
C VAL A 192 -24.81 10.09 7.13
N SER A 193 -25.55 10.10 6.02
CA SER A 193 -26.49 9.03 5.66
C SER A 193 -25.89 7.97 4.72
N ALA A 194 -24.60 8.07 4.37
CA ALA A 194 -23.96 7.20 3.39
C ALA A 194 -23.97 5.72 3.82
N CYS A 195 -24.06 5.48 5.13
CA CYS A 195 -24.05 4.16 5.73
C CYS A 195 -25.43 3.64 6.17
N ASP A 196 -26.52 4.37 5.90
CA ASP A 196 -27.88 3.97 6.32
C ASP A 196 -28.41 2.72 5.58
N ASP A 197 -27.99 2.51 4.33
CA ASP A 197 -28.33 1.33 3.51
C ASP A 197 -27.08 0.81 2.78
N PRO A 198 -26.20 0.07 3.47
CA PRO A 198 -24.91 -0.34 2.95
C PRO A 198 -25.07 -1.54 2.00
N ALA A 199 -25.63 -1.33 0.81
CA ALA A 199 -25.68 -2.39 -0.19
C ALA A 199 -24.34 -2.49 -0.95
N GLY A 200 -23.49 -3.45 -0.56
CA GLY A 200 -22.30 -3.87 -1.32
C GLY A 200 -22.64 -4.56 -2.65
N GLU A 201 -21.63 -4.99 -3.42
CA GLU A 201 -21.87 -5.89 -4.56
C GLU A 201 -22.38 -7.24 -4.02
N PRO A 202 -23.52 -7.76 -4.54
CA PRO A 202 -24.09 -9.00 -4.03
C PRO A 202 -23.12 -10.16 -4.26
N VAL A 203 -23.08 -11.09 -3.31
CA VAL A 203 -22.34 -12.36 -3.38
C VAL A 203 -23.23 -13.52 -2.92
N ASN A 204 -22.91 -14.72 -3.40
CA ASN A 204 -23.48 -15.97 -2.95
C ASN A 204 -22.45 -16.70 -2.09
N TYR A 205 -22.91 -17.33 -1.01
CA TYR A 205 -22.07 -18.08 -0.09
C TYR A 205 -22.21 -19.58 -0.35
N PHE A 206 -21.07 -20.28 -0.46
CA PHE A 206 -21.00 -21.72 -0.65
C PHE A 206 -20.13 -22.36 0.43
N THR A 207 -20.70 -23.31 1.17
CA THR A 207 -20.05 -23.97 2.31
C THR A 207 -19.70 -25.41 1.98
N SER A 208 -18.50 -25.86 2.32
CA SER A 208 -18.12 -27.28 2.36
C SER A 208 -17.64 -27.65 3.76
N SER A 209 -18.36 -28.55 4.42
CA SER A 209 -17.92 -29.11 5.70
C SER A 209 -16.73 -30.05 5.54
N GLU A 210 -16.60 -30.73 4.40
CA GLU A 210 -15.48 -31.63 4.13
C GLU A 210 -14.19 -30.83 3.89
N GLY A 211 -14.30 -29.77 3.10
CA GLY A 211 -13.21 -28.83 2.81
C GLY A 211 -12.87 -27.90 3.97
N ASP A 212 -13.80 -27.67 4.89
CA ASP A 212 -13.70 -26.63 5.93
C ASP A 212 -13.51 -25.23 5.31
N TRP A 213 -14.40 -24.90 4.37
CA TRP A 213 -14.46 -23.57 3.78
C TRP A 213 -15.89 -23.02 3.70
N LEU A 214 -15.97 -21.70 3.77
CA LEU A 214 -17.06 -20.86 3.34
C LEU A 214 -16.50 -19.91 2.28
N VAL A 215 -17.01 -19.98 1.05
CA VAL A 215 -16.54 -19.13 -0.05
C VAL A 215 -17.63 -18.16 -0.47
N ALA A 216 -17.29 -16.87 -0.54
CA ALA A 216 -18.15 -15.82 -1.05
C ALA A 216 -17.82 -15.53 -2.52
N LEU A 217 -18.78 -15.78 -3.41
CA LEU A 217 -18.61 -15.61 -4.85
C LEU A 217 -19.64 -14.64 -5.42
N PRO A 218 -19.23 -13.65 -6.23
CA PRO A 218 -20.15 -12.86 -7.04
C PRO A 218 -21.11 -13.75 -7.84
N PRO A 219 -22.39 -13.35 -8.07
CA PRO A 219 -23.37 -14.15 -8.79
C PRO A 219 -22.92 -14.63 -10.16
N VAL A 220 -22.04 -13.88 -10.83
CA VAL A 220 -21.45 -14.26 -12.12
C VAL A 220 -20.53 -15.48 -12.04
N LEU A 221 -19.94 -15.75 -10.87
CA LEU A 221 -19.14 -16.94 -10.54
C LEU A 221 -19.99 -18.06 -9.91
N GLY A 222 -21.31 -17.89 -9.83
CA GLY A 222 -22.25 -18.78 -9.13
C GLY A 222 -22.44 -20.17 -9.75
N ASN A 223 -21.75 -20.50 -10.85
CA ASN A 223 -21.69 -21.86 -11.41
C ASN A 223 -20.80 -22.79 -10.55
N TYR A 224 -21.06 -22.81 -9.25
CA TYR A 224 -20.32 -23.60 -8.28
C TYR A 224 -20.68 -25.08 -8.38
N THR A 225 -19.67 -25.94 -8.43
CA THR A 225 -19.84 -27.40 -8.37
C THR A 225 -18.79 -28.01 -7.46
N GLU A 226 -19.24 -28.55 -6.33
CA GLU A 226 -18.39 -29.35 -5.46
C GLU A 226 -18.22 -30.75 -6.05
N LEU A 227 -16.97 -31.21 -6.10
CA LEU A 227 -16.60 -32.48 -6.72
C LEU A 227 -16.77 -33.61 -5.73
N THR A 228 -17.23 -34.76 -6.21
CA THR A 228 -17.19 -36.00 -5.44
C THR A 228 -15.84 -36.67 -5.64
N ILE A 229 -15.05 -36.80 -4.56
CA ILE A 229 -13.71 -37.40 -4.56
C ILE A 229 -13.78 -38.77 -3.87
N ALA A 230 -13.63 -39.85 -4.65
CA ALA A 230 -13.80 -41.23 -4.19
C ALA A 230 -12.75 -41.67 -3.16
N THR A 231 -11.58 -41.03 -3.18
CA THR A 231 -10.45 -41.30 -2.28
C THR A 231 -10.47 -40.45 -1.02
N SER A 232 -11.44 -39.55 -0.86
CA SER A 232 -11.52 -38.69 0.33
C SER A 232 -11.86 -39.50 1.58
N THR A 233 -11.10 -39.24 2.65
CA THR A 233 -11.20 -39.85 3.97
C THR A 233 -10.94 -38.80 5.05
N ALA A 234 -11.29 -39.13 6.30
CA ALA A 234 -10.98 -38.26 7.44
C ALA A 234 -9.46 -37.99 7.62
N GLN A 235 -8.59 -38.83 7.04
CA GLN A 235 -7.15 -38.74 7.17
C GLN A 235 -6.49 -37.85 6.10
N ASN A 236 -6.91 -37.95 4.83
CA ASN A 236 -6.34 -37.14 3.74
C ASN A 236 -7.12 -35.85 3.45
N LYS A 237 -8.36 -35.72 3.99
CA LYS A 237 -9.19 -34.49 4.01
C LYS A 237 -9.25 -33.78 2.66
N GLN A 238 -9.51 -34.56 1.61
CA GLN A 238 -9.57 -34.06 0.25
C GLN A 238 -10.97 -33.52 -0.04
N ALA A 239 -11.06 -32.26 -0.45
CA ALA A 239 -12.28 -31.67 -0.98
C ALA A 239 -11.90 -30.71 -2.10
N ALA A 240 -12.73 -30.63 -3.15
CA ALA A 240 -12.51 -29.64 -4.20
C ALA A 240 -13.84 -29.16 -4.78
N ALA A 241 -13.89 -27.89 -5.19
CA ALA A 241 -14.99 -27.34 -5.95
C ALA A 241 -14.48 -26.48 -7.10
N VAL A 242 -15.24 -26.43 -8.19
CA VAL A 242 -14.96 -25.58 -9.35
C VAL A 242 -16.06 -24.57 -9.55
N PHE A 243 -15.70 -23.38 -10.01
CA PHE A 243 -16.62 -22.30 -10.31
C PHE A 243 -16.09 -21.47 -11.48
N GLU A 244 -16.96 -20.70 -12.13
CA GLU A 244 -16.62 -20.06 -13.40
C GLU A 244 -17.50 -18.83 -13.68
N ASP A 245 -16.90 -17.84 -14.37
CA ASP A 245 -17.57 -16.74 -15.06
C ASP A 245 -17.51 -17.05 -16.56
N PRO A 246 -18.56 -17.64 -17.14
CA PRO A 246 -18.56 -18.02 -18.56
C PRO A 246 -18.49 -16.82 -19.50
N ALA A 247 -18.94 -15.63 -19.09
CA ALA A 247 -18.97 -14.45 -19.95
C ALA A 247 -17.56 -13.88 -20.15
N ASN A 248 -16.76 -13.90 -19.09
CA ASN A 248 -15.38 -13.42 -19.12
C ASN A 248 -14.35 -14.54 -19.30
N GLU A 249 -14.79 -15.80 -19.31
CA GLU A 249 -13.94 -17.00 -19.37
C GLU A 249 -12.92 -17.08 -18.23
N VAL A 250 -13.33 -16.67 -17.03
CA VAL A 250 -12.57 -16.89 -15.79
C VAL A 250 -13.01 -18.23 -15.21
N MET A 251 -12.07 -19.13 -15.01
CA MET A 251 -12.28 -20.47 -14.47
C MET A 251 -11.52 -20.59 -13.17
N ALA A 252 -12.13 -21.15 -12.15
CA ALA A 252 -11.50 -21.23 -10.84
C ALA A 252 -11.83 -22.53 -10.12
N PHE A 253 -11.02 -22.82 -9.11
CA PHE A 253 -11.28 -23.90 -8.18
C PHE A 253 -10.83 -23.51 -6.77
N ILE A 254 -11.43 -24.18 -5.79
CA ILE A 254 -10.91 -24.30 -4.43
C ILE A 254 -10.61 -25.78 -4.18
N LEU A 255 -9.49 -26.05 -3.52
CA LEU A 255 -9.03 -27.40 -3.18
C LEU A 255 -8.53 -27.37 -1.73
N THR A 256 -8.85 -28.43 -0.98
CA THR A 256 -8.24 -28.68 0.33
C THR A 256 -7.66 -30.08 0.38
N GLU A 257 -6.50 -30.19 1.00
CA GLU A 257 -5.81 -31.45 1.28
C GLU A 257 -4.93 -31.33 2.53
N ALA A 258 -4.54 -32.47 3.10
CA ALA A 258 -3.60 -32.51 4.22
C ALA A 258 -2.18 -32.10 3.75
N PRO A 259 -1.42 -31.33 4.54
CA PRO A 259 -0.03 -30.99 4.22
C PRO A 259 0.86 -32.24 4.21
N THR A 260 1.80 -32.29 3.27
CA THR A 260 2.82 -33.35 3.21
C THR A 260 4.04 -32.97 4.06
N ALA A 261 4.83 -33.95 4.54
CA ALA A 261 6.03 -33.69 5.31
C ALA A 261 7.00 -32.73 4.58
N GLY A 262 7.34 -31.60 5.21
CA GLY A 262 8.20 -30.56 4.66
C GLY A 262 7.45 -29.38 4.03
N GLN A 263 6.14 -29.47 3.85
CA GLN A 263 5.27 -28.36 3.46
C GLN A 263 4.76 -27.63 4.72
N ASN A 264 5.67 -26.90 5.36
CA ASN A 264 5.38 -26.27 6.65
C ASN A 264 4.97 -24.81 6.50
N THR A 265 5.10 -24.23 5.30
CA THR A 265 4.78 -22.82 5.03
C THR A 265 4.17 -22.66 3.63
N PRO A 266 3.27 -21.69 3.41
CA PRO A 266 2.69 -21.40 2.09
C PRO A 266 3.74 -21.20 0.99
N ILE A 267 4.85 -20.50 1.27
CA ILE A 267 5.88 -20.25 0.26
C ILE A 267 6.57 -21.55 -0.18
N SER A 268 6.86 -22.46 0.76
CA SER A 268 7.46 -23.76 0.44
C SER A 268 6.55 -24.61 -0.44
N VAL A 269 5.23 -24.48 -0.24
CA VAL A 269 4.23 -25.14 -1.08
C VAL A 269 4.24 -24.55 -2.48
N LEU A 270 4.17 -23.21 -2.63
CA LEU A 270 4.21 -22.55 -3.95
C LEU A 270 5.48 -22.87 -4.74
N GLN A 271 6.65 -22.83 -4.09
CA GLN A 271 7.92 -23.21 -4.71
C GLN A 271 7.88 -24.66 -5.24
N ALA A 272 7.30 -25.60 -4.48
CA ALA A 272 7.10 -26.97 -4.94
C ALA A 272 6.05 -27.08 -6.06
N LEU A 273 4.99 -26.24 -6.03
CA LEU A 273 3.94 -26.20 -7.03
C LEU A 273 4.43 -25.75 -8.40
N ARG A 274 5.51 -24.96 -8.49
CA ARG A 274 6.03 -24.46 -9.78
C ARG A 274 6.21 -25.56 -10.83
N SER A 275 6.77 -26.70 -10.45
CA SER A 275 6.95 -27.85 -11.35
C SER A 275 5.63 -28.46 -11.84
N ARG A 276 4.59 -28.39 -11.00
CA ARG A 276 3.23 -28.88 -11.27
C ARG A 276 2.46 -27.90 -12.14
N VAL A 277 2.67 -26.59 -11.95
CA VAL A 277 2.20 -25.54 -12.87
C VAL A 277 2.84 -25.73 -14.24
N ALA A 278 4.15 -25.97 -14.31
CA ALA A 278 4.88 -26.23 -15.55
C ALA A 278 4.39 -27.49 -16.30
N ALA A 279 3.79 -28.45 -15.61
CA ALA A 279 3.15 -29.62 -16.22
C ALA A 279 1.82 -29.26 -16.93
N THR A 280 1.21 -28.12 -16.58
CA THR A 280 -0.01 -27.59 -17.21
C THR A 280 0.31 -26.83 -18.51
N GLY A 281 1.44 -26.11 -18.53
CA GLY A 281 1.93 -25.37 -19.69
C GLY A 281 3.33 -24.82 -19.43
N ALA A 282 4.06 -24.46 -20.49
CA ALA A 282 5.38 -23.83 -20.36
C ALA A 282 5.22 -22.49 -19.63
N ILE A 283 5.95 -22.29 -18.54
CA ILE A 283 5.94 -21.04 -17.78
C ILE A 283 6.72 -19.99 -18.57
N GLU A 284 6.03 -18.94 -19.01
CA GLU A 284 6.60 -17.79 -19.72
C GLU A 284 6.87 -16.62 -18.75
N GLN A 285 6.14 -16.58 -17.63
CA GLN A 285 6.33 -15.64 -16.53
C GLN A 285 5.96 -16.31 -15.20
N ASP A 286 6.73 -16.01 -14.16
CA ASP A 286 6.56 -16.49 -12.80
C ASP A 286 6.78 -15.32 -11.84
N GLN A 287 5.77 -15.03 -11.03
CA GLN A 287 5.83 -14.09 -9.94
C GLN A 287 5.33 -14.80 -8.69
N THR A 288 6.16 -14.83 -7.66
CA THR A 288 5.77 -15.34 -6.35
C THR A 288 5.77 -14.17 -5.37
N SER A 289 4.65 -14.00 -4.66
CA SER A 289 4.52 -13.01 -3.59
C SER A 289 5.01 -13.58 -2.26
N GLY A 290 5.45 -12.67 -1.39
CA GLY A 290 5.76 -12.98 0.00
C GLY A 290 4.54 -13.47 0.78
N GLU A 291 4.82 -14.03 1.95
CA GLU A 291 3.77 -14.53 2.82
C GLU A 291 3.09 -13.41 3.61
N PHE A 292 1.79 -13.50 3.77
CA PHE A 292 0.96 -12.56 4.53
C PHE A 292 -0.06 -13.31 5.40
N ASP A 293 -0.67 -12.60 6.35
CA ASP A 293 -1.75 -13.14 7.17
C ASP A 293 -3.11 -12.86 6.52
N THR A 294 -3.95 -13.90 6.45
CA THR A 294 -5.35 -13.76 6.02
C THR A 294 -6.19 -13.07 7.11
N HIS A 295 -7.43 -12.69 6.76
CA HIS A 295 -8.36 -12.05 7.70
C HIS A 295 -8.68 -12.90 8.94
N ASP A 296 -8.56 -14.22 8.83
CA ASP A 296 -8.73 -15.20 9.91
C ASP A 296 -7.40 -15.65 10.57
N PHE A 297 -6.31 -14.91 10.32
CA PHE A 297 -4.97 -15.08 10.90
C PHE A 297 -4.27 -16.39 10.52
N HIS A 298 -4.48 -16.86 9.28
CA HIS A 298 -3.74 -17.95 8.70
C HIS A 298 -2.65 -17.42 7.75
N ARG A 299 -1.54 -18.15 7.64
CA ARG A 299 -0.48 -17.78 6.69
C ARG A 299 -0.90 -18.12 5.28
N ALA A 300 -0.74 -17.19 4.35
CA ALA A 300 -0.98 -17.40 2.93
C ALA A 300 0.13 -16.82 2.06
N ALA A 301 0.21 -17.29 0.82
CA ALA A 301 1.03 -16.72 -0.24
C ALA A 301 0.34 -16.92 -1.59
N ILE A 302 0.68 -16.08 -2.57
CA ILE A 302 0.11 -16.12 -3.92
C ILE A 302 1.23 -16.29 -4.97
N GLY A 303 1.05 -17.24 -5.88
CA GLY A 303 1.83 -17.38 -7.10
C GLY A 303 1.02 -16.94 -8.32
N ARG A 304 1.63 -16.18 -9.22
CA ARG A 304 1.04 -15.70 -10.47
C ARG A 304 1.92 -16.10 -11.64
N TYR A 305 1.27 -16.65 -12.67
CA TYR A 305 1.97 -17.27 -13.79
C TYR A 305 1.33 -16.87 -15.12
N LEU A 306 2.18 -16.65 -16.13
CA LEU A 306 1.79 -16.76 -17.53
C LEU A 306 2.26 -18.11 -18.04
N ILE A 307 1.33 -18.93 -18.53
CA ILE A 307 1.66 -20.23 -19.11
C ILE A 307 1.24 -20.30 -20.58
N ARG A 308 2.03 -21.04 -21.35
CA ARG A 308 1.75 -21.39 -22.74
C ARG A 308 1.51 -22.88 -22.90
N THR A 309 0.31 -23.26 -23.33
CA THR A 309 -0.04 -24.65 -23.59
C THR A 309 0.53 -25.14 -24.93
N THR A 310 0.84 -26.44 -25.00
CA THR A 310 1.38 -27.07 -26.21
C THR A 310 0.35 -27.14 -27.35
N ALA A 311 -0.94 -27.23 -27.02
CA ALA A 311 -2.07 -27.21 -27.94
C ALA A 311 -3.13 -26.18 -27.53
N GLN A 312 -3.90 -25.71 -28.52
CA GLN A 312 -5.06 -24.84 -28.29
C GLN A 312 -6.02 -25.50 -27.30
N SER A 313 -6.23 -24.86 -26.15
CA SER A 313 -7.02 -25.39 -25.03
C SER A 313 -8.05 -24.36 -24.61
N SER A 314 -9.18 -24.78 -24.06
CA SER A 314 -10.12 -23.87 -23.39
C SER A 314 -9.69 -23.61 -21.95
N ALA A 315 -10.11 -22.48 -21.38
CA ALA A 315 -9.80 -22.16 -19.97
C ALA A 315 -10.27 -23.27 -19.00
N ARG A 316 -11.38 -23.96 -19.30
CA ARG A 316 -11.84 -25.12 -18.52
C ARG A 316 -10.86 -26.28 -18.55
N GLN A 317 -10.33 -26.62 -19.73
CA GLN A 317 -9.33 -27.69 -19.86
C GLN A 317 -8.05 -27.35 -19.08
N VAL A 318 -7.64 -26.08 -19.11
CA VAL A 318 -6.47 -25.61 -18.36
C VAL A 318 -6.73 -25.65 -16.84
N ARG A 319 -7.91 -25.20 -16.38
CA ARG A 319 -8.35 -25.34 -14.98
C ARG A 319 -8.31 -26.80 -14.53
N ASP A 320 -8.93 -27.70 -15.28
CA ASP A 320 -9.03 -29.11 -14.92
C ASP A 320 -7.63 -29.74 -14.88
N SER A 321 -6.78 -29.45 -15.88
CA SER A 321 -5.38 -29.91 -15.89
C SER A 321 -4.59 -29.38 -14.69
N LEU A 322 -4.75 -28.10 -14.34
CA LEU A 322 -4.09 -27.52 -13.18
C LEU A 322 -4.57 -28.16 -11.88
N LEU A 323 -5.88 -28.31 -11.71
CA LEU A 323 -6.48 -28.93 -10.53
C LEU A 323 -5.88 -30.31 -10.28
N PHE A 324 -5.80 -31.17 -11.30
CA PHE A 324 -5.23 -32.50 -11.13
C PHE A 324 -3.70 -32.52 -11.03
N ASN A 325 -3.02 -31.54 -11.62
CA ASN A 325 -1.59 -31.38 -11.40
C ASN A 325 -1.29 -30.95 -9.96
N VAL A 326 -2.18 -30.18 -9.30
CA VAL A 326 -2.06 -29.63 -7.94
C VAL A 326 -2.69 -30.53 -6.86
N ALA A 327 -3.67 -31.34 -7.21
CA ALA A 327 -4.30 -32.27 -6.29
C ALA A 327 -3.42 -33.49 -5.97
N SER A 328 -3.62 -34.07 -4.80
CA SER A 328 -3.08 -35.38 -4.40
C SER A 328 -3.95 -36.58 -4.85
N PHE A 329 -4.95 -36.35 -5.71
CA PHE A 329 -5.84 -37.38 -6.27
C PHE A 329 -5.85 -37.32 -7.80
N GLU A 330 -6.21 -38.44 -8.44
CA GLU A 330 -6.19 -38.58 -9.90
C GLU A 330 -7.53 -38.17 -10.53
N PRO A 331 -7.56 -37.86 -11.84
CA PRO A 331 -8.81 -37.57 -12.55
C PRO A 331 -9.87 -38.67 -12.45
N ALA A 332 -9.45 -39.93 -12.29
CA ALA A 332 -10.37 -41.07 -12.14
C ALA A 332 -11.08 -41.10 -10.77
N ASP A 333 -10.54 -40.40 -9.77
CA ASP A 333 -11.09 -40.35 -8.42
C ASP A 333 -12.13 -39.23 -8.25
N ALA A 334 -12.17 -38.26 -9.17
CA ALA A 334 -13.05 -37.11 -9.11
C ALA A 334 -14.22 -37.21 -10.11
N SER A 335 -15.40 -36.78 -9.67
CA SER A 335 -16.57 -36.64 -10.55
C SER A 335 -17.35 -35.36 -10.25
N GLY A 336 -18.14 -34.88 -11.21
CA GLY A 336 -18.90 -33.63 -11.12
C GLY A 336 -18.31 -32.46 -11.91
N LEU A 337 -17.15 -32.64 -12.56
CA LEU A 337 -16.57 -31.57 -13.38
C LEU A 337 -17.51 -31.13 -14.52
N PRO A 338 -17.65 -29.81 -14.76
CA PRO A 338 -18.36 -29.27 -15.92
C PRO A 338 -17.76 -29.77 -17.23
N VAL A 339 -18.59 -29.87 -18.27
CA VAL A 339 -18.12 -30.28 -19.60
C VAL A 339 -17.11 -29.27 -20.15
N SER A 340 -15.89 -29.73 -20.42
CA SER A 340 -14.82 -28.90 -20.96
C SER A 340 -15.20 -28.42 -22.37
N SER A 341 -15.53 -27.13 -22.47
CA SER A 341 -15.99 -26.44 -23.68
C SER A 341 -15.63 -24.96 -23.59
N GLY A 342 -15.64 -24.26 -24.73
CA GLY A 342 -15.33 -22.82 -24.80
C GLY A 342 -14.43 -22.47 -25.97
N ASN A 343 -14.08 -21.20 -26.08
CA ASN A 343 -13.05 -20.75 -27.00
C ASN A 343 -11.69 -21.32 -26.58
N THR A 344 -10.78 -21.45 -27.54
CA THR A 344 -9.46 -22.01 -27.30
C THR A 344 -8.36 -20.98 -27.50
N TYR A 345 -7.34 -21.07 -26.65
CA TYR A 345 -6.18 -20.19 -26.60
C TYR A 345 -4.91 -21.01 -26.36
N ARG A 346 -3.76 -20.36 -26.49
CA ARG A 346 -2.46 -20.93 -26.09
C ARG A 346 -1.94 -20.35 -24.79
N ASP A 347 -2.18 -19.06 -24.56
CA ASP A 347 -1.56 -18.33 -23.47
C ASP A 347 -2.62 -18.03 -22.40
N PHE A 348 -2.30 -18.34 -21.14
CA PHE A 348 -3.20 -18.23 -19.99
C PHE A 348 -2.51 -17.58 -18.81
N ARG A 349 -3.22 -16.67 -18.16
CA ARG A 349 -2.86 -16.17 -16.83
C ARG A 349 -3.45 -17.13 -15.80
N LEU A 350 -2.67 -17.43 -14.78
CA LEU A 350 -3.01 -18.35 -13.70
C LEU A 350 -2.55 -17.75 -12.39
N PHE A 351 -3.49 -17.51 -11.48
CA PHE A 351 -3.19 -17.15 -10.10
C PHE A 351 -3.52 -18.33 -9.20
N ILE A 352 -2.67 -18.59 -8.21
CA ILE A 352 -2.90 -19.62 -7.20
C ILE A 352 -2.49 -19.10 -5.84
N SER A 353 -3.42 -19.11 -4.89
CA SER A 353 -3.14 -18.86 -3.49
C SER A 353 -3.01 -20.18 -2.76
N VAL A 354 -2.15 -20.20 -1.74
CA VAL A 354 -2.06 -21.29 -0.78
C VAL A 354 -2.21 -20.69 0.60
N THR A 355 -3.16 -21.18 1.38
CA THR A 355 -3.35 -20.83 2.79
C THR A 355 -3.07 -22.06 3.65
N TYR A 356 -2.19 -21.93 4.63
CA TYR A 356 -1.92 -22.95 5.63
C TYR A 356 -2.84 -22.74 6.83
N ARG A 357 -3.83 -23.63 7.02
CA ARG A 357 -4.77 -23.57 8.12
C ARG A 357 -4.38 -24.58 9.20
N GLU A 358 -3.88 -24.07 10.31
CA GLU A 358 -3.62 -24.86 11.52
C GLU A 358 -4.94 -25.20 12.21
N SER A 359 -5.09 -26.46 12.64
CA SER A 359 -6.28 -26.87 13.39
C SER A 359 -5.96 -27.91 14.44
N GLN A 360 -6.22 -27.59 15.70
CA GLN A 360 -6.03 -28.51 16.82
C GLN A 360 -7.05 -29.66 16.84
N THR A 361 -8.23 -29.45 16.22
CA THR A 361 -9.37 -30.38 16.27
C THR A 361 -9.54 -31.15 14.97
N ASN A 362 -9.44 -30.46 13.83
CA ASN A 362 -9.65 -31.02 12.51
C ASN A 362 -8.36 -31.35 11.80
N GLY A 363 -7.19 -31.12 12.43
CA GLY A 363 -5.83 -31.28 11.93
C GLY A 363 -5.49 -30.32 10.78
N ASP A 364 -4.21 -30.03 10.58
CA ASP A 364 -3.75 -29.04 9.60
C ASP A 364 -4.20 -29.34 8.17
N ARG A 365 -4.36 -28.27 7.39
CA ARG A 365 -4.87 -28.30 6.01
C ARG A 365 -4.18 -27.23 5.15
N LEU A 366 -4.00 -27.57 3.88
CA LEU A 366 -3.66 -26.60 2.85
C LEU A 366 -4.95 -26.28 2.07
N VAL A 367 -5.30 -25.00 1.98
CA VAL A 367 -6.39 -24.51 1.14
C VAL A 367 -5.78 -23.80 -0.06
N TYR A 368 -6.08 -24.29 -1.25
CA TYR A 368 -5.68 -23.69 -2.51
C TYR A 368 -6.89 -23.02 -3.14
N THR A 369 -6.75 -21.76 -3.55
CA THR A 369 -7.66 -21.18 -4.55
C THR A 369 -6.90 -20.84 -5.79
N ALA A 370 -7.43 -21.18 -6.95
CA ALA A 370 -6.80 -20.85 -8.22
C ALA A 370 -7.81 -20.23 -9.18
N SER A 371 -7.34 -19.27 -9.97
CA SER A 371 -8.09 -18.65 -11.05
C SER A 371 -7.28 -18.68 -12.34
N ILE A 372 -7.97 -18.90 -13.47
CA ILE A 372 -7.38 -19.06 -14.79
C ILE A 372 -8.22 -18.26 -15.79
N ALA A 373 -7.55 -17.48 -16.64
CA ALA A 373 -8.19 -16.84 -17.79
C ALA A 373 -7.25 -16.82 -19.01
N PRO A 374 -7.79 -16.77 -20.24
CA PRO A 374 -6.98 -16.49 -21.41
C PRO A 374 -6.20 -15.19 -21.26
N ALA A 375 -4.89 -15.21 -21.53
CA ALA A 375 -4.02 -14.04 -21.35
C ALA A 375 -4.56 -12.81 -22.11
N GLN A 376 -5.04 -13.01 -23.35
CA GLN A 376 -5.67 -11.95 -24.14
C GLN A 376 -6.80 -11.24 -23.38
N LYS A 377 -7.70 -11.98 -22.72
CA LYS A 377 -8.83 -11.39 -22.01
C LYS A 377 -8.40 -10.70 -20.72
N PHE A 378 -7.41 -11.27 -20.04
CA PHE A 378 -6.82 -10.68 -18.86
C PHE A 378 -6.19 -9.31 -19.19
N GLU A 379 -5.46 -9.18 -20.30
CA GLU A 379 -4.85 -7.91 -20.69
C GLU A 379 -5.87 -6.89 -21.21
N GLU A 380 -6.87 -7.33 -21.97
CA GLU A 380 -7.88 -6.43 -22.55
C GLU A 380 -8.93 -5.93 -21.56
N ARG A 381 -9.10 -6.58 -20.40
CA ARG A 381 -10.23 -6.31 -19.48
C ARG A 381 -9.82 -6.30 -18.02
N GLU A 382 -9.87 -5.12 -17.39
CA GLU A 382 -9.65 -4.97 -15.94
C GLU A 382 -10.57 -5.86 -15.10
N LYS A 383 -11.84 -6.05 -15.53
CA LYS A 383 -12.77 -6.93 -14.82
C LYS A 383 -12.28 -8.38 -14.73
N VAL A 384 -11.55 -8.88 -15.72
CA VAL A 384 -10.94 -10.22 -15.67
C VAL A 384 -9.85 -10.25 -14.62
N ARG A 385 -8.98 -9.23 -14.58
CA ARG A 385 -7.91 -9.10 -13.59
C ARG A 385 -8.45 -9.07 -12.17
N PHE A 386 -9.42 -8.20 -11.90
CA PHE A 386 -10.03 -8.10 -10.57
C PHE A 386 -10.74 -9.39 -10.15
N ARG A 387 -11.46 -10.06 -11.06
CA ARG A 387 -12.11 -11.34 -10.72
C ARG A 387 -11.10 -12.43 -10.41
N MET A 388 -9.99 -12.48 -11.15
CA MET A 388 -8.92 -13.43 -10.85
C MET A 388 -8.29 -13.14 -9.49
N ASP A 389 -8.04 -11.87 -9.18
CA ASP A 389 -7.48 -11.44 -7.90
C ASP A 389 -8.44 -11.67 -6.72
N ASP A 390 -9.73 -11.31 -6.81
CA ASP A 390 -10.75 -11.52 -5.78
C ASP A 390 -10.87 -12.99 -5.34
N ILE A 391 -10.63 -13.92 -6.27
CA ILE A 391 -10.66 -15.37 -6.00
C ILE A 391 -9.41 -15.83 -5.24
N THR A 392 -8.27 -15.18 -5.48
CA THR A 392 -6.95 -15.63 -4.99
C THR A 392 -6.36 -14.75 -3.89
N ASN A 393 -6.92 -13.58 -3.61
CA ASN A 393 -6.44 -12.67 -2.57
C ASN A 393 -6.86 -13.10 -1.15
N THR A 394 -7.42 -14.30 -0.99
CA THR A 394 -7.84 -14.97 0.28
C THR A 394 -9.01 -14.34 1.03
N THR A 395 -9.39 -13.09 0.73
CA THR A 395 -10.47 -12.38 1.42
C THR A 395 -11.86 -12.99 1.21
N GLY A 396 -12.05 -13.76 0.13
CA GLY A 396 -13.31 -14.44 -0.19
C GLY A 396 -13.47 -15.83 0.43
N VAL A 397 -12.54 -16.28 1.28
CA VAL A 397 -12.53 -17.63 1.87
C VAL A 397 -12.43 -17.55 3.39
N ALA A 398 -13.35 -18.20 4.09
CA ALA A 398 -13.38 -18.34 5.55
C ALA A 398 -13.59 -19.81 5.94
N SER A 399 -13.64 -20.14 7.24
CA SER A 399 -13.99 -21.48 7.71
C SER A 399 -15.47 -21.80 7.43
N ALA A 400 -15.81 -23.08 7.31
CA ALA A 400 -17.17 -23.52 7.03
C ALA A 400 -18.20 -23.13 8.11
N VAL A 401 -17.75 -22.81 9.33
CA VAL A 401 -18.61 -22.41 10.45
C VAL A 401 -18.78 -20.90 10.58
N ASP A 402 -18.00 -20.13 9.81
CA ASP A 402 -18.01 -18.68 9.93
C ASP A 402 -19.30 -18.07 9.39
N SER A 403 -19.55 -16.84 9.81
CA SER A 403 -20.69 -16.05 9.34
C SER A 403 -20.19 -14.78 8.64
N ASN A 404 -21.11 -13.93 8.19
CA ASN A 404 -20.78 -12.67 7.55
C ASN A 404 -21.68 -11.56 8.07
N GLN A 405 -21.20 -10.33 7.92
CA GLN A 405 -21.92 -9.11 8.25
C GLN A 405 -21.59 -8.03 7.24
N ASP A 406 -22.57 -7.16 6.97
CA ASP A 406 -22.35 -5.95 6.19
C ASP A 406 -21.78 -4.85 7.09
N ARG A 407 -20.87 -4.07 6.51
CA ARG A 407 -20.16 -2.96 7.13
C ARG A 407 -20.15 -1.77 6.18
N CYS A 408 -19.99 -0.60 6.78
CA CYS A 408 -19.76 0.63 6.06
C CYS A 408 -18.66 1.41 6.79
N SER A 409 -17.86 2.15 6.03
CA SER A 409 -16.80 3.01 6.56
C SER A 409 -16.75 4.29 5.74
N THR A 410 -16.66 5.41 6.42
CA THR A 410 -16.51 6.73 5.81
C THR A 410 -15.09 7.24 5.98
N PHE A 411 -14.63 8.01 5.02
CA PHE A 411 -13.34 8.68 5.06
C PHE A 411 -13.47 10.08 4.50
N ARG A 412 -12.63 10.99 4.97
CA ARG A 412 -12.38 12.26 4.30
C ARG A 412 -11.03 12.24 3.63
N ALA A 413 -10.90 12.94 2.52
CA ALA A 413 -9.61 13.15 1.87
C ALA A 413 -8.64 13.82 2.86
N GLY A 414 -7.63 13.06 3.32
CA GLY A 414 -6.70 13.52 4.36
C GLY A 414 -5.81 14.68 3.92
N GLU A 415 -5.34 15.47 4.89
CA GLU A 415 -4.34 16.52 4.68
C GLU A 415 -2.94 15.92 4.41
N GLY A 416 -2.71 15.47 3.18
CA GLY A 416 -1.39 15.01 2.72
C GLY A 416 -1.47 13.87 1.71
N ASN A 417 -0.61 13.92 0.69
CA ASN A 417 -0.51 12.81 -0.25
C ASN A 417 0.28 11.65 0.39
N PRO A 418 -0.13 10.40 0.16
CA PRO A 418 0.61 9.23 0.61
C PRO A 418 2.05 9.27 0.06
N GLU A 419 3.06 9.30 0.94
CA GLU A 419 4.45 9.47 0.55
C GLU A 419 5.17 8.12 0.34
N ALA A 420 5.93 7.98 -0.75
CA ALA A 420 6.74 6.80 -1.04
C ALA A 420 8.14 7.12 -1.56
N ASP A 421 9.15 6.43 -1.06
CA ASP A 421 10.55 6.56 -1.46
C ASP A 421 11.01 5.25 -2.11
N PHE A 422 11.43 5.28 -3.37
CA PHE A 422 11.89 4.09 -4.08
C PHE A 422 13.41 4.08 -4.21
N LEU A 423 14.07 3.10 -3.61
CA LEU A 423 15.50 2.84 -3.74
C LEU A 423 15.73 1.68 -4.70
N TRP A 424 16.36 1.94 -5.85
CA TRP A 424 16.82 0.90 -6.76
C TRP A 424 18.30 0.62 -6.49
N ASN A 425 18.65 -0.64 -6.25
CA ASN A 425 20.03 -1.08 -6.08
C ASN A 425 20.36 -2.01 -7.26
N LEU A 426 21.28 -1.54 -8.10
CA LEU A 426 21.54 -2.11 -9.41
C LEU A 426 22.88 -2.80 -9.44
N ASP A 427 22.86 -3.99 -10.02
CA ASP A 427 24.05 -4.72 -10.38
C ASP A 427 24.77 -4.03 -11.54
N GLN A 428 25.98 -3.58 -11.25
CA GLN A 428 26.86 -2.86 -12.16
C GLN A 428 27.84 -3.76 -12.92
N SER A 429 27.77 -5.08 -12.70
CA SER A 429 28.71 -6.04 -13.25
C SER A 429 28.66 -6.08 -14.78
N GLY A 430 29.75 -6.58 -15.38
CA GLY A 430 29.85 -6.69 -16.83
C GLY A 430 28.90 -7.73 -17.45
N SER A 431 28.39 -8.68 -16.67
CA SER A 431 27.43 -9.68 -17.15
C SER A 431 26.06 -9.05 -17.45
N MET A 432 25.68 -8.04 -16.68
CA MET A 432 24.46 -7.25 -16.89
C MET A 432 24.46 -6.36 -18.14
N PHE A 433 25.57 -6.25 -18.89
CA PHE A 433 25.71 -5.31 -20.00
C PHE A 433 24.60 -5.44 -21.06
N ASP A 434 24.24 -6.67 -21.43
CA ASP A 434 23.17 -6.92 -22.41
C ASP A 434 21.76 -6.72 -21.81
N ASP A 435 21.64 -6.72 -20.48
CA ASP A 435 20.38 -6.56 -19.74
C ASP A 435 20.04 -5.10 -19.41
N TYR A 436 21.00 -4.16 -19.44
CA TYR A 436 20.73 -2.76 -19.13
C TYR A 436 19.73 -2.08 -20.09
N ALA A 437 19.64 -2.55 -21.34
CA ALA A 437 18.59 -2.11 -22.26
C ALA A 437 17.20 -2.44 -21.71
N ARG A 438 17.06 -3.62 -21.09
CA ARG A 438 15.85 -4.08 -20.43
C ARG A 438 15.63 -3.36 -19.11
N VAL A 439 16.64 -3.17 -18.26
CA VAL A 439 16.53 -2.39 -17.01
C VAL A 439 15.97 -1.00 -17.27
N LYS A 440 16.45 -0.32 -18.33
CA LYS A 440 15.91 0.99 -18.73
C LYS A 440 14.46 0.91 -19.22
N LEU A 441 14.09 -0.14 -19.95
CA LEU A 441 12.68 -0.35 -20.35
C LEU A 441 11.77 -0.52 -19.12
N VAL A 442 12.20 -1.31 -18.14
CA VAL A 442 11.51 -1.51 -16.85
C VAL A 442 11.36 -0.18 -16.12
N ALA A 443 12.44 0.60 -16.00
CA ALA A 443 12.42 1.92 -15.38
C ALA A 443 11.46 2.91 -16.06
N ASN A 444 11.39 2.91 -17.39
CA ASN A 444 10.44 3.76 -18.13
C ASN A 444 8.98 3.37 -17.84
N ASN A 445 8.68 2.08 -17.87
CA ASN A 445 7.32 1.59 -17.60
C ASN A 445 6.92 1.84 -16.13
N PHE A 446 7.84 1.56 -15.20
CA PHE A 446 7.66 1.87 -13.78
C PHE A 446 7.32 3.35 -13.56
N TYR A 447 8.11 4.26 -14.14
CA TYR A 447 7.86 5.70 -14.01
C TYR A 447 6.51 6.12 -14.62
N ALA A 448 6.15 5.57 -15.78
CA ALA A 448 4.87 5.86 -16.42
C ALA A 448 3.68 5.44 -15.55
N ASN A 449 3.75 4.24 -14.94
CA ASN A 449 2.71 3.72 -14.07
C ASN A 449 2.64 4.50 -12.75
N LEU A 450 3.80 4.90 -12.19
CA LEU A 450 3.87 5.65 -10.95
C LEU A 450 3.20 7.03 -11.05
N ASN A 451 3.33 7.72 -12.20
CA ASN A 451 2.63 8.98 -12.46
C ASN A 451 1.09 8.86 -12.47
N ASN A 452 0.56 7.65 -12.59
CA ASN A 452 -0.88 7.42 -12.55
C ASN A 452 -1.41 7.21 -11.12
N THR A 453 -0.53 7.18 -10.12
CA THR A 453 -0.89 7.03 -8.70
C THR A 453 -1.11 8.39 -8.02
N SER A 454 -1.60 8.41 -6.78
CA SER A 454 -1.64 9.59 -5.92
C SER A 454 -0.39 9.74 -5.03
N LEU A 455 0.63 8.90 -5.25
CA LEU A 455 1.83 8.90 -4.41
C LEU A 455 2.63 10.19 -4.60
N ASP A 456 2.98 10.83 -3.49
CA ASP A 456 4.12 11.75 -3.48
C ASP A 456 5.38 10.89 -3.45
N TYR A 457 6.00 10.71 -4.61
CA TYR A 457 7.12 9.79 -4.78
C TYR A 457 8.45 10.49 -5.06
N ARG A 458 9.53 9.83 -4.67
CA ARG A 458 10.88 10.13 -5.15
C ARG A 458 11.72 8.87 -5.32
N LEU A 459 12.69 8.94 -6.22
CA LEU A 459 13.45 7.82 -6.74
C LEU A 459 14.94 8.00 -6.45
N ALA A 460 15.60 6.96 -5.98
CA ALA A 460 17.05 6.89 -5.81
C ALA A 460 17.59 5.64 -6.52
N VAL A 461 18.83 5.74 -6.99
CA VAL A 461 19.56 4.62 -7.59
C VAL A 461 20.88 4.48 -6.84
N SER A 462 21.27 3.26 -6.52
CA SER A 462 22.52 2.87 -5.89
C SER A 462 23.11 1.65 -6.63
N THR A 463 24.32 1.26 -6.25
CA THR A 463 25.08 0.15 -6.85
C THR A 463 25.37 -0.91 -5.81
N MET A 464 25.57 -2.15 -6.26
CA MET A 464 26.00 -3.30 -5.44
C MET A 464 27.48 -3.29 -5.09
N ASP A 465 28.24 -2.32 -5.60
CA ASP A 465 29.66 -2.13 -5.29
C ASP A 465 29.84 -1.71 -3.82
N GLU A 466 30.57 -2.54 -3.06
CA GLU A 466 30.80 -2.34 -1.64
C GLU A 466 31.55 -1.03 -1.35
N ASP A 467 32.41 -0.56 -2.26
CA ASP A 467 33.19 0.68 -2.08
C ASP A 467 32.29 1.93 -2.02
N PHE A 468 31.05 1.82 -2.50
CA PHE A 468 30.06 2.90 -2.46
C PHE A 468 29.14 2.82 -1.24
N PHE A 469 29.26 1.78 -0.41
CA PHE A 469 28.47 1.58 0.81
C PHE A 469 26.95 1.68 0.59
N GLY A 470 26.48 1.30 -0.60
CA GLY A 470 25.07 1.40 -1.02
C GLY A 470 24.47 2.79 -1.03
N ARG A 471 25.30 3.85 -1.08
CA ARG A 471 24.80 5.23 -1.11
C ARG A 471 24.18 5.54 -2.46
N PRO A 472 23.05 6.29 -2.52
CA PRO A 472 22.49 6.75 -3.78
C PRO A 472 23.50 7.56 -4.59
N ILE A 473 23.57 7.28 -5.89
CA ILE A 473 24.46 7.96 -6.83
C ILE A 473 23.85 9.29 -7.32
N GLY A 474 24.72 10.26 -7.59
CA GLY A 474 24.35 11.62 -8.02
C GLY A 474 24.56 12.68 -6.94
N THR A 475 24.59 13.95 -7.33
CA THR A 475 24.79 15.09 -6.41
C THR A 475 23.58 15.37 -5.52
N THR A 476 22.40 15.07 -6.03
CA THR A 476 21.15 14.96 -5.25
C THR A 476 20.89 13.48 -5.08
N ALA A 477 20.40 12.99 -3.94
CA ALA A 477 20.16 11.55 -3.77
C ALA A 477 18.81 11.10 -4.35
N TRP A 478 17.79 11.94 -4.25
CA TRP A 478 16.42 11.63 -4.66
C TRP A 478 15.99 12.48 -5.87
N VAL A 479 15.29 11.90 -6.84
CA VAL A 479 14.73 12.58 -8.02
C VAL A 479 13.27 12.28 -8.18
N THR A 480 12.57 13.16 -8.89
CA THR A 480 11.15 12.99 -9.19
C THR A 480 10.89 12.91 -10.70
N ASP A 481 11.89 13.18 -11.54
CA ASP A 481 11.77 13.20 -12.99
C ASP A 481 12.48 12.03 -13.69
N LEU A 482 11.88 11.55 -14.79
CA LEU A 482 12.39 10.44 -15.58
C LEU A 482 13.81 10.69 -16.16
N PRO A 483 14.12 11.85 -16.77
CA PRO A 483 15.47 12.10 -17.28
C PRO A 483 16.58 11.91 -16.25
N SER A 484 16.40 12.47 -15.04
CA SER A 484 17.39 12.33 -13.97
C SER A 484 17.46 10.90 -13.45
N PHE A 485 16.33 10.19 -13.37
CA PHE A 485 16.30 8.78 -12.98
C PHE A 485 17.06 7.89 -13.98
N ILE A 486 16.75 8.00 -15.27
CA ILE A 486 17.45 7.25 -16.33
C ILE A 486 18.93 7.64 -16.42
N SER A 487 19.27 8.91 -16.18
CA SER A 487 20.67 9.36 -16.16
C SER A 487 21.48 8.65 -15.06
N ARG A 488 20.86 8.32 -13.92
CA ARG A 488 21.53 7.58 -12.84
C ARG A 488 21.75 6.12 -13.22
N ILE A 489 20.73 5.46 -13.77
CA ILE A 489 20.85 4.09 -14.27
C ILE A 489 21.97 4.00 -15.32
N THR A 490 22.02 4.97 -16.23
CA THR A 490 23.06 5.07 -17.26
C THR A 490 24.44 5.31 -16.66
N ALA A 491 24.52 6.03 -15.53
CA ALA A 491 25.78 6.22 -14.83
C ALA A 491 26.30 4.90 -14.25
N ILE A 492 25.43 4.02 -13.73
CA ILE A 492 25.79 2.66 -13.29
C ILE A 492 26.29 1.83 -14.48
N GLU A 493 25.51 1.74 -15.56
CA GLU A 493 25.86 0.98 -16.78
C GLU A 493 27.23 1.35 -17.37
N ASN A 494 27.55 2.65 -17.43
CA ASN A 494 28.75 3.14 -18.10
C ASN A 494 29.90 3.48 -17.12
N GLY A 495 29.66 3.33 -15.83
CA GLY A 495 30.66 3.68 -14.83
C GLY A 495 31.83 2.72 -14.83
N SER A 496 32.99 3.19 -14.37
CA SER A 496 34.11 2.31 -14.03
C SER A 496 33.90 1.65 -12.66
N TYR A 497 32.72 1.08 -12.42
CA TYR A 497 32.47 0.17 -11.30
C TYR A 497 32.96 -1.24 -11.69
N ASP A 498 34.17 -1.27 -12.26
CA ASP A 498 34.80 -2.45 -12.85
C ASP A 498 35.66 -3.08 -11.76
N CYS A 499 35.03 -3.83 -10.87
CA CYS A 499 35.39 -5.22 -10.58
C CYS A 499 34.92 -5.67 -9.19
N CYS A 500 34.50 -6.93 -9.15
CA CYS A 500 34.31 -7.81 -7.99
C CYS A 500 32.97 -7.70 -7.28
N ALA A 501 32.44 -8.90 -6.98
CA ALA A 501 31.59 -9.27 -5.86
C ALA A 501 30.38 -8.36 -5.62
N GLU A 502 29.21 -8.89 -5.94
CA GLU A 502 27.95 -8.18 -5.93
C GLU A 502 27.28 -8.34 -4.57
N TYR A 503 27.54 -7.35 -3.71
CA TYR A 503 27.07 -7.31 -2.34
C TYR A 503 25.70 -6.62 -2.22
N GLY A 504 24.70 -7.01 -3.04
CA GLY A 504 23.43 -6.29 -3.15
C GLY A 504 22.66 -6.18 -1.82
N LEU A 505 22.56 -7.24 -1.03
CA LEU A 505 21.89 -7.22 0.28
C LEU A 505 22.66 -6.37 1.28
N LYS A 506 23.99 -6.52 1.32
CA LYS A 506 24.85 -5.77 2.23
C LYS A 506 24.84 -4.27 1.92
N THR A 507 25.09 -3.90 0.67
CA THR A 507 25.11 -2.50 0.24
C THR A 507 23.75 -1.85 0.44
N THR A 508 22.67 -2.51 0.07
CA THR A 508 21.32 -2.00 0.31
C THR A 508 21.06 -1.77 1.81
N ARG A 509 21.43 -2.72 2.69
CA ARG A 509 21.33 -2.53 4.14
C ARG A 509 22.13 -1.31 4.61
N ASP A 510 23.40 -1.24 4.24
CA ASP A 510 24.33 -0.19 4.67
C ASP A 510 23.84 1.20 4.16
N GLY A 511 23.30 1.26 2.93
CA GLY A 511 22.71 2.44 2.33
C GLY A 511 21.46 2.92 3.08
N ILE A 512 20.53 2.02 3.41
CA ILE A 512 19.33 2.36 4.20
C ILE A 512 19.71 2.86 5.59
N GLN A 513 20.63 2.19 6.28
CA GLN A 513 21.13 2.63 7.59
C GLN A 513 21.74 4.04 7.51
N TRP A 514 22.54 4.31 6.48
CA TRP A 514 23.12 5.62 6.27
C TRP A 514 22.03 6.68 6.03
N MET A 515 21.07 6.44 5.14
CA MET A 515 19.98 7.39 4.84
C MET A 515 19.07 7.65 6.05
N ARG A 516 18.95 6.71 7.00
CA ARG A 516 18.21 6.92 8.26
C ARG A 516 19.06 7.56 9.37
N SER A 517 20.37 7.70 9.17
CA SER A 517 21.28 8.24 10.17
C SER A 517 21.37 9.77 10.15
N SER A 518 21.79 10.35 11.28
CA SER A 518 22.12 11.78 11.37
C SER A 518 23.33 12.17 10.50
N SER A 519 24.16 11.21 10.08
CA SER A 519 25.33 11.44 9.24
C SER A 519 25.01 11.67 7.77
N ALA A 520 23.83 11.24 7.30
CA ALA A 520 23.36 11.57 5.95
C ALA A 520 22.90 13.04 5.90
N PRO A 521 23.22 13.78 4.83
CA PRO A 521 22.66 15.11 4.61
C PRO A 521 21.14 15.01 4.45
N GLN A 522 20.38 16.05 4.84
CA GLN A 522 18.91 16.02 4.78
C GLN A 522 18.37 15.68 3.39
N SER A 523 19.06 16.12 2.32
CA SER A 523 18.71 15.81 0.93
C SER A 523 18.89 14.35 0.52
N ALA A 524 19.52 13.52 1.36
CA ALA A 524 19.70 12.09 1.15
C ALA A 524 18.92 11.21 2.13
N ARG A 525 18.34 11.80 3.19
CA ARG A 525 17.57 11.03 4.17
C ARG A 525 16.25 10.56 3.59
N VAL A 526 15.80 9.38 4.01
CA VAL A 526 14.41 8.90 3.80
C VAL A 526 13.47 9.84 4.55
N ARG A 527 12.28 10.11 3.99
CA ARG A 527 11.26 10.94 4.64
C ARG A 527 10.71 10.19 5.86
N ALA A 528 10.39 10.91 6.93
CA ALA A 528 9.96 10.28 8.18
C ALA A 528 8.63 9.52 7.98
N ASP A 529 7.72 10.09 7.19
CA ASP A 529 6.37 9.59 6.98
C ASP A 529 6.21 8.83 5.64
N ALA A 530 7.30 8.67 4.88
CA ALA A 530 7.26 7.96 3.60
C ALA A 530 7.55 6.47 3.75
N GLN A 531 6.79 5.68 2.99
CA GLN A 531 7.05 4.25 2.82
C GLN A 531 8.31 4.05 1.97
N LEU A 532 9.30 3.33 2.50
CA LEU A 532 10.49 2.97 1.75
C LEU A 532 10.25 1.65 1.01
N ILE A 533 10.48 1.67 -0.30
CA ILE A 533 10.40 0.51 -1.19
C ILE A 533 11.77 0.28 -1.80
N THR A 534 12.24 -0.96 -1.77
CA THR A 534 13.55 -1.35 -2.28
C THR A 534 13.39 -2.32 -3.44
N VAL A 535 14.07 -2.04 -4.56
CA VAL A 535 14.08 -2.90 -5.74
C VAL A 535 15.52 -3.27 -6.07
N ILE A 536 15.79 -4.57 -6.13
CA ILE A 536 17.07 -5.12 -6.58
C ILE A 536 16.95 -5.69 -8.00
N LEU A 537 17.97 -5.44 -8.82
CA LEU A 537 18.13 -6.03 -10.15
C LEU A 537 19.55 -6.59 -10.29
N SER A 538 19.69 -7.90 -10.54
CA SER A 538 20.98 -8.60 -10.70
C SER A 538 20.80 -9.92 -11.48
N ASP A 539 21.80 -10.32 -12.26
CA ASP A 539 21.85 -11.64 -12.90
C ASP A 539 22.61 -12.68 -12.06
N GLU A 540 23.01 -12.33 -10.83
CA GLU A 540 23.76 -13.21 -9.96
C GLU A 540 23.23 -13.37 -8.53
N GLU A 541 23.82 -14.31 -7.78
CA GLU A 541 23.56 -14.44 -6.35
C GLU A 541 24.42 -13.47 -5.56
N ASP A 542 23.87 -12.93 -4.46
CA ASP A 542 24.61 -12.05 -3.55
C ASP A 542 25.92 -12.72 -3.10
N GLU A 543 27.03 -11.97 -3.16
CA GLU A 543 28.36 -12.50 -2.87
C GLU A 543 28.45 -13.20 -1.50
N GLU A 544 27.76 -12.69 -0.47
CA GLU A 544 27.80 -13.32 0.87
C GLU A 544 27.11 -14.70 0.91
N PHE A 545 26.37 -15.04 -0.14
CA PHE A 545 25.60 -16.27 -0.28
C PHE A 545 26.05 -17.16 -1.44
N GLN A 546 26.99 -16.73 -2.28
CA GLN A 546 27.48 -17.53 -3.39
C GLN A 546 28.03 -18.89 -2.94
N GLY A 547 27.41 -19.98 -3.41
CA GLY A 547 27.79 -21.34 -3.06
C GLY A 547 27.47 -21.76 -1.61
N VAL A 548 26.75 -20.92 -0.85
CA VAL A 548 26.30 -21.18 0.52
C VAL A 548 24.96 -21.93 0.51
N ASN A 549 24.73 -22.80 1.49
CA ASN A 549 23.43 -23.43 1.69
C ASN A 549 22.55 -22.53 2.56
N LEU A 550 21.51 -21.94 1.96
CA LEU A 550 20.58 -21.04 2.67
C LEU A 550 19.76 -21.74 3.77
N GLY A 551 19.60 -23.07 3.69
CA GLY A 551 18.78 -23.84 4.63
C GLY A 551 19.52 -24.37 5.86
N SER A 552 20.84 -24.15 6.00
CA SER A 552 21.58 -24.63 7.17
C SER A 552 22.89 -23.90 7.46
N GLY A 553 23.29 -23.87 8.74
CA GLY A 553 24.59 -23.36 9.16
C GLY A 553 24.69 -21.81 9.18
N PRO A 554 25.90 -21.25 9.03
CA PRO A 554 26.12 -19.80 9.11
C PRO A 554 25.34 -18.98 8.06
N GLY A 555 25.13 -19.54 6.86
CA GLY A 555 24.37 -18.88 5.80
C GLY A 555 22.91 -18.62 6.19
N ALA A 556 22.24 -19.62 6.79
CA ALA A 556 20.87 -19.46 7.28
C ALA A 556 20.76 -18.34 8.33
N ASN A 557 21.72 -18.27 9.27
CA ASN A 557 21.73 -17.22 10.30
C ASN A 557 21.99 -15.83 9.72
N LEU A 558 22.81 -15.71 8.68
CA LEU A 558 23.08 -14.43 8.01
C LEU A 558 21.86 -13.99 7.18
N LEU A 559 21.25 -14.91 6.42
CA LEU A 559 20.03 -14.64 5.68
C LEU A 559 18.92 -14.17 6.61
N GLU A 560 18.77 -14.81 7.77
CA GLU A 560 17.78 -14.40 8.77
C GLU A 560 18.06 -12.99 9.31
N GLN A 561 19.31 -12.61 9.53
CA GLN A 561 19.65 -11.23 9.92
C GLN A 561 19.27 -10.21 8.84
N TYR A 562 19.47 -10.54 7.56
CA TYR A 562 19.01 -9.69 6.46
C TYR A 562 17.48 -9.61 6.41
N LYS A 563 16.78 -10.74 6.51
CA LYS A 563 15.31 -10.77 6.56
C LYS A 563 14.78 -9.84 7.66
N GLN A 564 15.28 -9.99 8.89
CA GLN A 564 14.86 -9.16 10.02
C GLN A 564 15.18 -7.67 9.82
N PHE A 565 16.33 -7.35 9.23
CA PHE A 565 16.66 -5.96 8.92
C PHE A 565 15.66 -5.38 7.90
N PHE A 566 15.44 -6.06 6.78
CA PHE A 566 14.60 -5.53 5.71
C PHE A 566 13.13 -5.46 6.13
N ILE A 567 12.59 -6.47 6.83
CA ILE A 567 11.23 -6.45 7.41
C ILE A 567 11.00 -5.17 8.24
N ALA A 568 12.00 -4.76 9.02
CA ALA A 568 11.88 -3.58 9.87
C ALA A 568 12.06 -2.23 9.15
N ASN A 569 12.47 -2.22 7.88
CA ASN A 569 12.95 -1.00 7.22
C ASN A 569 12.35 -0.69 5.84
N THR A 570 11.85 -1.68 5.09
CA THR A 570 11.41 -1.54 3.70
C THR A 570 10.59 -2.74 3.22
N ILE A 571 9.76 -2.57 2.19
CA ILE A 571 9.32 -3.72 1.37
C ILE A 571 10.32 -3.92 0.24
N PHE A 572 10.81 -5.15 0.13
CA PHE A 572 11.89 -5.53 -0.75
C PHE A 572 11.36 -6.33 -1.95
N PHE A 573 11.76 -5.93 -3.15
CA PHE A 573 11.43 -6.60 -4.40
C PHE A 573 12.70 -7.02 -5.14
N ALA A 574 12.67 -8.20 -5.77
CA ALA A 574 13.82 -8.77 -6.45
C ALA A 574 13.50 -9.11 -7.92
N ILE A 575 14.23 -8.53 -8.86
CA ILE A 575 14.20 -8.92 -10.27
C ILE A 575 15.56 -9.58 -10.57
N VAL A 576 15.62 -10.90 -10.46
CA VAL A 576 16.87 -11.66 -10.48
C VAL A 576 16.80 -12.85 -11.43
N GLU A 577 17.93 -13.34 -11.95
CA GLU A 577 17.91 -14.48 -12.86
C GLU A 577 17.50 -15.79 -12.14
N TYR A 578 16.65 -16.60 -12.77
CA TYR A 578 16.20 -17.88 -12.23
C TYR A 578 16.98 -19.04 -12.86
N THR A 579 18.17 -19.32 -12.32
CA THR A 579 19.01 -20.41 -12.80
C THR A 579 19.07 -21.61 -11.85
N THR A 580 19.73 -22.69 -12.29
CA THR A 580 20.05 -23.84 -11.42
C THR A 580 21.44 -23.72 -10.79
N SER A 581 22.17 -22.64 -11.11
CA SER A 581 23.51 -22.40 -10.60
C SER A 581 23.40 -21.63 -9.29
N ARG A 582 23.87 -22.22 -8.18
CA ARG A 582 23.96 -21.60 -6.84
C ARG A 582 24.85 -20.33 -6.73
N TYR A 583 25.36 -19.87 -7.87
CA TYR A 583 26.18 -18.66 -8.00
C TYR A 583 25.43 -17.56 -8.74
N SER A 584 24.35 -17.91 -9.44
CA SER A 584 23.58 -16.99 -10.26
C SER A 584 22.08 -17.25 -10.18
N ASP A 585 21.62 -17.84 -9.09
CA ASP A 585 20.20 -18.14 -8.89
C ASP A 585 19.49 -17.11 -8.03
N GLY A 586 20.16 -16.07 -7.53
CA GLY A 586 19.55 -14.96 -6.77
C GLY A 586 18.64 -15.40 -5.62
N ALA A 587 18.91 -16.56 -5.01
CA ALA A 587 18.02 -17.17 -4.03
C ALA A 587 17.93 -16.37 -2.74
N ALA A 588 19.03 -15.78 -2.28
CA ALA A 588 19.04 -14.92 -1.10
C ALA A 588 18.14 -13.68 -1.29
N TYR A 589 18.22 -13.03 -2.46
CA TYR A 589 17.37 -11.89 -2.80
C TYR A 589 15.88 -12.24 -2.78
N ARG A 590 15.51 -13.39 -3.38
CA ARG A 590 14.11 -13.87 -3.36
C ARG A 590 13.61 -14.11 -1.95
N GLU A 591 14.42 -14.79 -1.14
CA GLU A 591 14.07 -15.11 0.25
C GLU A 591 13.84 -13.84 1.08
N VAL A 592 14.65 -12.78 0.87
CA VAL A 592 14.43 -11.47 1.49
C VAL A 592 13.16 -10.81 0.96
N ALA A 593 12.94 -10.81 -0.36
CA ALA A 593 11.73 -10.24 -0.97
C ALA A 593 10.46 -10.84 -0.34
N PHE A 594 10.40 -12.18 -0.28
CA PHE A 594 9.26 -12.89 0.28
C PHE A 594 9.07 -12.62 1.77
N ALA A 595 10.15 -12.47 2.53
CA ALA A 595 10.08 -12.20 3.97
C ALA A 595 9.51 -10.81 4.28
N THR A 596 9.75 -9.82 3.42
CA THR A 596 9.23 -8.45 3.57
C THR A 596 7.80 -8.25 3.06
N GLY A 597 7.16 -9.31 2.51
CA GLY A 597 5.87 -9.19 1.84
C GLY A 597 5.95 -8.64 0.40
N GLY A 598 7.15 -8.39 -0.11
CA GLY A 598 7.39 -8.05 -1.52
C GLY A 598 7.41 -9.30 -2.40
N SER A 599 7.80 -9.13 -3.66
CA SER A 599 7.79 -10.21 -4.65
C SER A 599 9.08 -10.33 -5.42
N ALA A 600 9.22 -11.47 -6.11
CA ALA A 600 10.33 -11.71 -7.00
C ALA A 600 9.88 -12.09 -8.41
N ALA A 601 10.71 -11.74 -9.39
CA ALA A 601 10.53 -12.07 -10.80
C ALA A 601 11.85 -12.43 -11.48
N ASP A 602 11.74 -13.18 -12.58
CA ASP A 602 12.89 -13.55 -13.40
C ASP A 602 13.34 -12.36 -14.27
N LEU A 603 14.62 -11.98 -14.13
CA LEU A 603 15.25 -10.94 -14.95
C LEU A 603 15.19 -11.27 -16.44
N LEU A 604 15.05 -12.53 -16.85
CA LEU A 604 14.99 -12.94 -18.26
C LEU A 604 13.56 -13.17 -18.78
N ALA A 605 12.51 -13.01 -17.97
CA ALA A 605 11.11 -13.22 -18.38
C ALA A 605 10.74 -12.37 -19.62
N THR A 606 9.89 -12.81 -20.53
CA THR A 606 9.59 -11.97 -21.73
C THR A 606 8.78 -10.71 -21.41
N ASP A 607 8.13 -10.69 -20.26
CA ASP A 607 7.34 -9.59 -19.71
C ASP A 607 7.45 -9.60 -18.18
N ILE A 608 7.64 -8.43 -17.57
CA ILE A 608 7.66 -8.23 -16.11
C ILE A 608 6.75 -7.08 -15.68
N GLN A 609 5.82 -6.63 -16.53
CA GLN A 609 4.86 -5.58 -16.18
C GLN A 609 4.11 -5.90 -14.89
N GLU A 610 3.70 -7.16 -14.69
CA GLU A 610 2.98 -7.58 -13.49
C GLU A 610 3.77 -7.32 -12.19
N THR A 611 5.10 -7.50 -12.23
CA THR A 611 5.98 -7.23 -11.10
C THR A 611 6.15 -5.73 -10.89
N ILE A 612 6.32 -4.96 -11.96
CA ILE A 612 6.38 -3.49 -11.90
C ILE A 612 5.10 -2.93 -11.26
N ASP A 613 3.96 -3.43 -11.74
CA ASP A 613 2.64 -3.10 -11.24
C ASP A 613 2.52 -3.43 -9.75
N GLU A 614 2.93 -4.63 -9.33
CA GLU A 614 2.90 -5.02 -7.93
C GLU A 614 3.78 -4.14 -7.03
N ILE A 615 4.98 -3.75 -7.47
CA ILE A 615 5.85 -2.81 -6.73
C ILE A 615 5.09 -1.50 -6.47
N ILE A 616 4.47 -0.94 -7.51
CA ILE A 616 3.76 0.34 -7.43
C ILE A 616 2.50 0.19 -6.57
N TYR A 617 1.77 -0.89 -6.75
CA TYR A 617 0.52 -1.17 -6.04
C TYR A 617 0.74 -1.48 -4.56
N ALA A 618 1.80 -2.20 -4.21
CA ALA A 618 2.21 -2.38 -2.83
C ALA A 618 2.56 -1.03 -2.17
N ALA A 619 3.34 -0.19 -2.86
CA ALA A 619 3.67 1.15 -2.38
C ALA A 619 2.42 2.02 -2.19
N THR A 620 1.49 1.96 -3.15
CA THR A 620 0.24 2.72 -3.13
C THR A 620 -0.69 2.26 -2.00
N GLY A 621 -0.85 0.94 -1.82
CA GLY A 621 -1.65 0.38 -0.74
C GLY A 621 -1.08 0.69 0.64
N LEU A 622 0.24 0.55 0.82
CA LEU A 622 0.92 0.86 2.08
C LEU A 622 0.82 2.33 2.48
N ALA A 623 0.99 3.22 1.51
CA ALA A 623 1.00 4.64 1.80
C ALA A 623 -0.42 5.21 1.94
N SER A 624 -1.45 4.48 1.47
CA SER A 624 -2.85 4.92 1.55
C SER A 624 -3.32 5.16 2.98
N SER A 625 -3.98 6.30 3.20
CA SER A 625 -4.66 6.64 4.46
C SER A 625 -6.06 6.00 4.58
N TYR A 626 -6.59 5.40 3.51
CA TYR A 626 -7.93 4.81 3.50
C TYR A 626 -7.88 3.34 3.93
N VAL A 627 -7.55 3.11 5.21
CA VAL A 627 -7.47 1.78 5.82
C VAL A 627 -8.82 1.39 6.41
N LEU A 628 -9.34 0.22 6.04
CA LEU A 628 -10.63 -0.25 6.53
C LEU A 628 -10.49 -0.83 7.96
N PRO A 629 -11.49 -0.67 8.84
CA PRO A 629 -11.46 -1.22 10.19
C PRO A 629 -11.60 -2.75 10.24
N ALA A 630 -12.19 -3.35 9.20
CA ALA A 630 -12.31 -4.81 9.05
C ALA A 630 -11.93 -5.22 7.62
N THR A 631 -11.41 -6.42 7.45
CA THR A 631 -11.05 -6.94 6.12
C THR A 631 -12.31 -7.26 5.32
N PRO A 632 -12.57 -6.57 4.19
CA PRO A 632 -13.71 -6.85 3.35
C PRO A 632 -13.54 -8.17 2.60
N ILE A 633 -14.66 -8.83 2.30
CA ILE A 633 -14.75 -9.72 1.15
C ILE A 633 -14.57 -8.84 -0.08
N SER A 634 -13.39 -8.83 -0.67
CA SER A 634 -12.97 -7.85 -1.71
C SER A 634 -13.97 -7.68 -2.86
N SER A 635 -14.64 -8.76 -3.24
CA SER A 635 -15.63 -8.75 -4.33
C SER A 635 -16.97 -8.07 -3.99
N THR A 636 -17.22 -7.73 -2.72
CA THR A 636 -18.41 -7.02 -2.24
C THR A 636 -18.22 -5.50 -2.17
N LEU A 637 -16.98 -5.01 -2.29
CA LEU A 637 -16.65 -3.61 -2.11
C LEU A 637 -17.40 -2.70 -3.08
N ARG A 638 -18.02 -1.66 -2.51
CA ARG A 638 -18.50 -0.49 -3.25
C ARG A 638 -17.95 0.77 -2.63
N VAL A 639 -17.38 1.62 -3.47
CA VAL A 639 -16.78 2.90 -3.07
C VAL A 639 -17.56 4.02 -3.73
N TYR A 640 -17.88 5.03 -2.93
CA TYR A 640 -18.53 6.26 -3.35
C TYR A 640 -17.62 7.44 -3.03
N LYS A 641 -17.56 8.41 -3.93
CA LYS A 641 -16.91 9.70 -3.74
C LYS A 641 -17.94 10.79 -3.97
N ASN A 642 -18.24 11.61 -2.97
CA ASN A 642 -19.28 12.64 -3.03
C ASN A 642 -20.62 12.13 -3.61
N ALA A 643 -21.13 11.01 -3.08
CA ALA A 643 -22.31 10.29 -3.57
C ALA A 643 -22.23 9.67 -4.98
N GLU A 644 -21.12 9.81 -5.71
CA GLU A 644 -20.92 9.18 -7.00
C GLU A 644 -20.21 7.83 -6.89
N TRP A 645 -20.69 6.84 -7.65
CA TRP A 645 -20.06 5.52 -7.68
C TRP A 645 -18.68 5.59 -8.32
N VAL A 646 -17.67 5.08 -7.60
CA VAL A 646 -16.31 4.97 -8.11
C VAL A 646 -16.13 3.58 -8.74
N PRO A 647 -15.76 3.48 -10.03
CA PRO A 647 -15.49 2.19 -10.65
C PRO A 647 -14.24 1.56 -10.06
N ARG A 648 -14.23 0.23 -9.93
CA ARG A 648 -13.00 -0.49 -9.63
C ARG A 648 -12.11 -0.51 -10.88
N SER A 649 -10.98 0.19 -10.83
CA SER A 649 -10.06 0.41 -11.95
C SER A 649 -8.73 0.96 -11.44
N ARG A 650 -7.61 0.37 -11.89
CA ARG A 650 -6.25 0.88 -11.60
C ARG A 650 -5.80 1.97 -12.57
N SER A 651 -6.59 2.24 -13.61
CA SER A 651 -6.36 3.34 -14.55
C SER A 651 -7.14 4.58 -14.17
N ASN A 652 -8.42 4.44 -13.81
CA ASN A 652 -9.27 5.56 -13.41
C ASN A 652 -10.43 5.10 -12.51
N GLY A 653 -10.19 5.02 -11.20
CA GLY A 653 -11.14 4.44 -10.26
C GLY A 653 -10.52 4.16 -8.89
N PHE A 654 -10.90 3.04 -8.28
CA PHE A 654 -10.27 2.54 -7.05
C PHE A 654 -9.77 1.09 -7.20
N ASP A 655 -8.91 0.66 -6.29
CA ASP A 655 -8.68 -0.75 -6.00
C ASP A 655 -8.42 -0.98 -4.50
N TYR A 656 -8.50 -2.23 -4.08
CA TYR A 656 -8.30 -2.69 -2.71
C TYR A 656 -7.09 -3.60 -2.60
N PHE A 657 -6.29 -3.40 -1.55
CA PHE A 657 -5.05 -4.13 -1.27
C PHE A 657 -5.22 -4.97 -0.01
N ALA A 658 -5.39 -6.29 -0.20
CA ALA A 658 -5.70 -7.23 0.89
C ALA A 658 -4.63 -7.29 1.99
N ASN A 659 -3.37 -7.19 1.58
CA ASN A 659 -2.19 -7.23 2.42
C ASN A 659 -2.04 -6.01 3.36
N THR A 660 -2.61 -4.86 3.00
CA THR A 660 -2.57 -3.63 3.81
C THR A 660 -3.95 -3.21 4.32
N ASN A 661 -4.99 -4.00 4.01
CA ASN A 661 -6.39 -3.70 4.28
C ASN A 661 -6.79 -2.26 3.91
N SER A 662 -6.30 -1.78 2.77
CA SER A 662 -6.46 -0.39 2.36
C SER A 662 -6.99 -0.24 0.94
N ILE A 663 -7.60 0.91 0.66
CA ILE A 663 -8.10 1.29 -0.65
C ILE A 663 -7.21 2.39 -1.21
N ALA A 664 -6.95 2.38 -2.52
CA ALA A 664 -6.37 3.55 -3.18
C ALA A 664 -7.15 3.96 -4.42
N PHE A 665 -6.96 5.22 -4.80
CA PHE A 665 -7.68 5.87 -5.89
C PHE A 665 -6.74 6.27 -7.01
N PHE A 666 -7.23 6.21 -8.23
CA PHE A 666 -6.47 6.40 -9.47
C PHE A 666 -7.18 7.38 -10.41
N GLY A 667 -6.39 8.08 -11.23
CA GLY A 667 -6.92 8.98 -12.25
C GLY A 667 -7.73 10.16 -11.69
N THR A 668 -8.91 10.39 -12.27
CA THR A 668 -9.84 11.48 -11.91
C THR A 668 -10.64 11.21 -10.63
N TYR A 669 -10.63 9.97 -10.14
CA TYR A 669 -11.33 9.60 -8.90
C TYR A 669 -10.48 9.78 -7.64
N ARG A 670 -9.22 10.25 -7.78
CA ARG A 670 -8.41 10.64 -6.63
C ARG A 670 -9.18 11.65 -5.76
N PRO A 671 -9.34 11.38 -4.45
CA PRO A 671 -9.94 12.32 -3.53
C PRO A 671 -9.07 13.57 -3.42
N GLU A 672 -9.66 14.73 -3.56
CA GLU A 672 -8.97 16.01 -3.34
C GLU A 672 -9.12 16.43 -1.87
N PRO A 673 -8.02 16.81 -1.18
CA PRO A 673 -8.12 17.35 0.17
C PRO A 673 -8.83 18.70 0.18
N ALA A 674 -9.25 19.15 1.37
CA ALA A 674 -9.78 20.50 1.52
C ALA A 674 -8.73 21.55 1.13
N ASP A 675 -9.16 22.56 0.38
CA ASP A 675 -8.36 23.74 0.07
C ASP A 675 -9.18 24.99 0.42
N PRO A 676 -9.04 25.48 1.66
CA PRO A 676 -9.72 26.69 2.11
C PRO A 676 -9.40 27.92 1.25
N THR A 677 -8.24 27.96 0.59
CA THR A 677 -7.83 29.09 -0.26
C THR A 677 -8.59 29.13 -1.58
N GLN A 678 -9.12 27.99 -2.02
CA GLN A 678 -9.98 27.85 -3.20
C GLN A 678 -11.46 27.63 -2.85
N GLY A 679 -11.83 27.63 -1.56
CA GLY A 679 -13.18 27.30 -1.12
C GLY A 679 -13.59 25.87 -1.48
N ARG A 680 -12.63 24.93 -1.45
CA ARG A 680 -12.88 23.49 -1.64
C ARG A 680 -12.87 22.80 -0.28
N TYR A 681 -13.85 21.94 -0.05
CA TYR A 681 -14.14 21.37 1.27
C TYR A 681 -13.61 19.93 1.47
N GLY A 682 -12.89 19.41 0.48
CA GLY A 682 -12.39 18.04 0.47
C GLY A 682 -13.43 17.06 -0.07
N ASP A 683 -12.97 15.96 -0.65
CA ASP A 683 -13.86 14.89 -1.10
C ASP A 683 -14.22 13.95 0.06
N ASP A 684 -15.50 13.63 0.19
CA ASP A 684 -16.03 12.63 1.11
C ASP A 684 -16.09 11.26 0.43
N ILE A 685 -15.75 10.21 1.18
CA ILE A 685 -15.68 8.84 0.70
C ILE A 685 -16.52 7.94 1.61
N ALA A 686 -17.31 7.06 1.02
CA ALA A 686 -17.99 6.01 1.74
C ALA A 686 -17.72 4.65 1.07
N VAL A 687 -17.51 3.64 1.90
CA VAL A 687 -17.16 2.29 1.46
C VAL A 687 -18.10 1.31 2.14
N SER A 688 -18.89 0.61 1.33
CA SER A 688 -19.77 -0.48 1.79
C SER A 688 -19.19 -1.82 1.37
N TYR A 689 -19.21 -2.80 2.27
CA TYR A 689 -18.65 -4.13 2.07
C TYR A 689 -19.23 -5.15 3.05
N SER A 690 -19.17 -6.43 2.70
CA SER A 690 -19.38 -7.52 3.65
C SER A 690 -18.04 -8.02 4.17
N THR A 691 -17.99 -8.49 5.42
CA THR A 691 -16.81 -9.11 6.03
C THR A 691 -17.21 -10.43 6.70
N PHE A 692 -16.26 -11.35 6.86
CA PHE A 692 -16.48 -12.56 7.62
C PHE A 692 -16.37 -12.30 9.12
N ILE A 693 -17.10 -13.09 9.91
CA ILE A 693 -16.98 -13.14 11.37
C ILE A 693 -16.48 -14.54 11.73
N ASP A 694 -15.30 -14.58 12.34
CA ASP A 694 -14.69 -15.80 12.86
C ASP A 694 -15.45 -16.29 14.08
N GLN A 695 -16.29 -17.32 13.89
CA GLN A 695 -17.11 -17.87 14.98
C GLN A 695 -16.31 -18.75 15.94
N SER A 696 -15.03 -18.99 15.67
CA SER A 696 -14.16 -19.78 16.55
C SER A 696 -13.48 -18.95 17.64
N LYS A 697 -13.50 -17.62 17.51
CA LYS A 697 -12.82 -16.68 18.43
C LYS A 697 -13.77 -15.79 19.26
N ASP A 698 -15.05 -15.72 18.91
CA ASP A 698 -16.09 -14.95 19.63
C ASP A 698 -16.81 -15.75 20.74
#